data_AF-A0A9E6CFP6-F1
#
_entry.id   AF-A0A9E6CFP6-F1
#
_cell.length_a   1.000
_cell.length_b   1.000
_cell.length_c   1.000
_cell.angle_alpha   90.00
_cell.angle_beta   90.00
_cell.angle_gamma   90.00
#
_symmetry.space_group_name_H-M   'P 1'
#
loop_
_entity.id
_entity.type
_entity.pdbx_description
1 polymer ?
#
loop_
_entity_poly.entity_id
_entity_poly.type
_entity_poly.pdbx_seq_one_letter_code
_entity_poly.pdbx_strand_id
1 'polypeptide(L)'
;MEMSLIDYAKFRLKPEEEIYQTFAEVNRMFILLCHKCYKKFEEEEESEEDYNKLLEILGEGRKKVIGYAGIDFLCNNFLSKKKILSLNLSSCDSVGVISCGIGIQFVAQLLEETGIPVLTLADSIPQSGNSTSEVGYHGISLEKEKCAGCGQCYLNLTGGICPVINCAKSLLNGPCGGAKNGKCEVNPELDCVWEKIYEKIEKQGGKLILESIQIRDYSRVPLKLKEDLSLQNQTLRGEGFYGGLHPLEKKEETRDKKIKRLPDPDIAVIFLSQHTGKRAELIVKVGDKVKVGQKIGEAEGFICAPVHSSISGKVLAIEERIHPVSQRKDLAVIIENDKEGRLDSSIQPCEDFENLSKEALLKIIRERGIVGLGGAMFPTFVKLNSPKRIDTLIINGCECEPYLSADNRVMIEHPRSIFTGIRMVQKILGVDKVFVGIEDNKPEAIKSLTNFLDRPSNVEIVSLKTKYPQGAEKTLIKRILGREVPEKGLPLDVGVMVLNVSTVIAIYQGVVEGLPLIQRVVTVSGEGLGRPENYMVRIGTPFKDIVQYCLDGQVKENFLEKYDLKMGGPMMGISQTSLDSSIIKGTTGILILKKYPVELSEQRDCIKCGRCVEVCPEELYPFYYAFYGKKGQWGKGADYKVENCVECGCCEYICSSKISLLKFIKKEKEYAGNSIKT
;
A
#
# COMPACT_ATOMS: atom_id res chain seq x y z
N MET A 1 15.31 -7.33 26.82
CA MET A 1 13.98 -6.93 27.30
C MET A 1 13.01 -7.70 26.43
N GLU A 2 12.38 -8.74 26.96
CA GLU A 2 11.35 -9.48 26.22
C GLU A 2 10.27 -8.48 25.77
N MET A 3 10.09 -8.37 24.46
CA MET A 3 9.00 -7.59 23.90
C MET A 3 7.71 -8.29 24.31
N SER A 4 6.97 -7.73 25.26
CA SER A 4 5.59 -8.13 25.52
C SER A 4 4.82 -8.01 24.21
N LEU A 5 4.26 -9.12 23.75
CA LEU A 5 3.42 -9.19 22.55
C LEU A 5 2.31 -8.11 22.63
N ILE A 6 2.15 -7.32 21.58
CA ILE A 6 1.19 -6.21 21.52
C ILE A 6 -0.21 -6.79 21.30
N ASP A 7 -1.13 -6.56 22.25
CA ASP A 7 -2.54 -6.91 22.14
C ASP A 7 -3.30 -5.88 21.29
N TYR A 8 -3.85 -6.33 20.15
CA TYR A 8 -4.64 -5.52 19.22
C TYR A 8 -6.15 -5.58 19.50
N ALA A 9 -6.58 -6.10 20.65
CA ALA A 9 -7.99 -6.16 21.02
C ALA A 9 -8.64 -4.76 21.04
N LYS A 10 -9.81 -4.64 20.38
CA LYS A 10 -10.64 -3.42 20.36
C LYS A 10 -11.54 -3.29 21.59
N PHE A 11 -11.32 -4.14 22.57
CA PHE A 11 -12.03 -4.17 23.83
C PHE A 11 -11.14 -4.76 24.91
N ARG A 12 -11.45 -4.47 26.16
CA ARG A 12 -10.91 -5.16 27.34
C ARG A 12 -12.05 -5.60 28.22
N LEU A 13 -11.85 -6.63 29.03
CA LEU A 13 -12.80 -6.95 30.08
C LEU A 13 -13.08 -5.73 30.96
N LYS A 14 -14.32 -5.65 31.43
CA LYS A 14 -14.74 -4.65 32.41
C LYS A 14 -13.92 -4.80 33.70
N PRO A 15 -13.79 -3.75 34.52
CA PRO A 15 -13.20 -3.86 35.85
C PRO A 15 -13.87 -4.98 36.66
N GLU A 16 -13.10 -5.67 37.51
CA GLU A 16 -13.58 -6.82 38.28
C GLU A 16 -14.85 -6.51 39.08
N GLU A 17 -14.91 -5.33 39.72
CA GLU A 17 -16.08 -4.86 40.46
C GLU A 17 -17.35 -4.81 39.59
N GLU A 18 -17.25 -4.32 38.35
CA GLU A 18 -18.38 -4.27 37.41
C GLU A 18 -18.77 -5.68 36.94
N ILE A 19 -17.80 -6.57 36.78
CA ILE A 19 -18.06 -7.99 36.45
C ILE A 19 -18.79 -8.66 37.61
N TYR A 20 -18.33 -8.51 38.85
CA TYR A 20 -18.99 -9.08 40.03
C TYR A 20 -20.41 -8.56 40.19
N GLN A 21 -20.64 -7.26 40.00
CA GLN A 21 -21.99 -6.67 40.02
C GLN A 21 -22.88 -7.27 38.92
N THR A 22 -22.35 -7.37 37.70
CA THR A 22 -23.07 -7.99 36.57
C THR A 22 -23.43 -9.45 36.89
N PHE A 23 -22.56 -10.20 37.56
CA PHE A 23 -22.78 -11.60 37.93
C PHE A 23 -23.60 -11.80 39.22
N ALA A 24 -23.83 -10.76 40.02
CA ALA A 24 -24.64 -10.83 41.22
C ALA A 24 -26.13 -11.06 40.90
N GLU A 25 -26.60 -10.47 39.80
CA GLU A 25 -28.02 -10.43 39.41
C GLU A 25 -28.46 -11.58 38.48
N VAL A 26 -27.56 -12.52 38.19
CA VAL A 26 -27.76 -13.61 37.23
C VAL A 26 -27.47 -14.96 37.85
N ASN A 27 -28.20 -15.99 37.43
CA ASN A 27 -28.04 -17.36 37.92
C ASN A 27 -27.40 -18.26 36.87
N ARG A 28 -27.74 -18.09 35.59
CA ARG A 28 -27.29 -18.95 34.49
C ARG A 28 -26.97 -18.15 33.23
N MET A 29 -25.69 -17.86 32.99
CA MET A 29 -25.22 -17.05 31.86
C MET A 29 -24.54 -17.89 30.77
N PHE A 30 -24.85 -17.62 29.50
CA PHE A 30 -24.07 -18.13 28.36
C PHE A 30 -23.15 -17.04 27.81
N ILE A 31 -21.90 -17.36 27.47
CA ILE A 31 -20.90 -16.37 27.03
C ILE A 31 -20.69 -16.39 25.51
N LEU A 32 -20.79 -15.24 24.86
CA LEU A 32 -20.41 -15.07 23.46
C LEU A 32 -19.12 -14.25 23.34
N LEU A 33 -18.15 -14.79 22.61
CA LEU A 33 -16.84 -14.16 22.42
C LEU A 33 -16.62 -13.77 20.97
N CYS A 34 -16.04 -12.59 20.75
CA CYS A 34 -15.62 -12.17 19.41
C CYS A 34 -14.17 -12.62 19.16
N HIS A 35 -13.98 -13.61 18.27
CA HIS A 35 -12.67 -14.25 18.05
C HIS A 35 -11.73 -13.46 17.14
N LYS A 36 -12.18 -13.08 15.94
CA LYS A 36 -11.26 -12.64 14.87
C LYS A 36 -11.30 -11.15 14.54
N CYS A 37 -11.87 -10.32 15.40
CA CYS A 37 -12.05 -8.89 15.09
C CYS A 37 -10.72 -8.26 14.64
N TYR A 38 -9.63 -8.44 15.40
CA TYR A 38 -8.28 -7.91 15.09
C TYR A 38 -7.11 -8.68 15.75
N LYS A 39 -7.31 -9.91 16.27
CA LYS A 39 -6.18 -10.77 16.67
C LYS A 39 -5.41 -11.21 15.42
N LYS A 40 -4.10 -11.44 15.54
CA LYS A 40 -3.27 -11.99 14.45
C LYS A 40 -3.94 -13.27 13.94
N PHE A 41 -3.94 -13.49 12.62
CA PHE A 41 -4.46 -14.74 12.04
C PHE A 41 -3.46 -15.86 12.33
N GLU A 42 -3.45 -16.34 13.58
CA GLU A 42 -2.72 -17.54 13.99
C GLU A 42 -3.70 -18.73 14.06
N GLU A 43 -3.14 -19.94 14.01
CA GLU A 43 -3.88 -21.19 14.00
C GLU A 43 -4.60 -21.39 15.34
N GLU A 44 -5.92 -21.23 15.30
CA GLU A 44 -7.03 -21.70 16.15
C GLU A 44 -6.95 -21.77 17.70
N GLU A 45 -5.82 -21.58 18.39
CA GLU A 45 -5.73 -21.86 19.84
C GLU A 45 -5.65 -20.64 20.79
N GLU A 46 -5.40 -19.41 20.31
CA GLU A 46 -5.20 -18.23 21.20
C GLU A 46 -6.46 -17.38 21.50
N SER A 47 -7.66 -17.81 21.12
CA SER A 47 -8.85 -16.93 21.18
C SER A 47 -9.62 -16.91 22.50
N GLU A 48 -9.28 -17.76 23.46
CA GLU A 48 -10.04 -17.93 24.72
C GLU A 48 -9.43 -17.23 25.94
N GLU A 49 -8.34 -16.48 25.78
CA GLU A 49 -7.66 -15.82 26.90
C GLU A 49 -8.58 -14.90 27.73
N ASP A 50 -9.44 -14.12 27.07
CA ASP A 50 -10.40 -13.25 27.75
C ASP A 50 -11.51 -14.05 28.47
N TYR A 51 -11.88 -15.21 27.94
CA TYR A 51 -12.80 -16.12 28.60
C TYR A 51 -12.17 -16.70 29.87
N ASN A 52 -10.93 -17.17 29.77
CA ASN A 52 -10.20 -17.74 30.90
C ASN A 52 -9.95 -16.69 31.99
N LYS A 53 -9.55 -15.47 31.62
CA LYS A 53 -9.44 -14.32 32.55
C LYS A 53 -10.77 -14.01 33.22
N LEU A 54 -11.89 -14.03 32.49
CA LEU A 54 -13.22 -13.87 33.10
C LEU A 54 -13.49 -14.97 34.14
N LEU A 55 -13.19 -16.23 33.83
CA LEU A 55 -13.41 -17.34 34.78
C LEU A 55 -12.51 -17.21 36.02
N GLU A 56 -11.29 -16.73 35.87
CA GLU A 56 -10.37 -16.43 36.98
C GLU A 56 -10.94 -15.32 37.88
N ILE A 57 -11.39 -14.21 37.29
CA ILE A 57 -12.05 -13.12 38.02
C ILE A 57 -13.27 -13.64 38.78
N LEU A 58 -14.08 -14.53 38.18
CA LEU A 58 -15.31 -14.99 38.83
C LEU A 58 -15.08 -15.98 39.99
N GLY A 59 -13.93 -16.65 40.08
CA GLY A 59 -13.66 -17.64 41.13
C GLY A 59 -14.76 -18.71 41.22
N GLU A 60 -15.44 -18.81 42.39
CA GLU A 60 -16.57 -19.73 42.58
C GLU A 60 -17.81 -19.38 41.75
N GLY A 61 -17.96 -18.11 41.37
CA GLY A 61 -19.05 -17.59 40.55
C GLY A 61 -19.08 -18.16 39.13
N ARG A 62 -17.99 -18.80 38.67
CA ARG A 62 -17.93 -19.49 37.38
C ARG A 62 -18.98 -20.59 37.21
N LYS A 63 -19.52 -21.14 38.31
CA LYS A 63 -20.62 -22.12 38.30
C LYS A 63 -21.90 -21.59 37.63
N LYS A 64 -22.04 -20.27 37.55
CA LYS A 64 -23.15 -19.59 36.85
C LYS A 64 -22.97 -19.57 35.33
N VAL A 65 -21.77 -19.81 34.81
CA VAL A 65 -21.51 -19.88 33.36
C VAL A 65 -21.87 -21.28 32.86
N ILE A 66 -22.89 -21.38 32.02
CA ILE A 66 -23.42 -22.67 31.54
C ILE A 66 -22.83 -23.12 30.20
N GLY A 67 -22.06 -22.24 29.54
CA GLY A 67 -21.40 -22.51 28.27
C GLY A 67 -20.88 -21.23 27.63
N TYR A 68 -20.07 -21.39 26.59
CA TYR A 68 -19.57 -20.29 25.78
C TYR A 68 -19.51 -20.66 24.31
N ALA A 69 -19.51 -19.66 23.43
CA ALA A 69 -19.27 -19.83 22.01
C ALA A 69 -18.44 -18.68 21.43
N GLY A 70 -17.38 -19.06 20.74
CA GLY A 70 -16.54 -18.20 19.95
C GLY A 70 -17.09 -17.91 18.56
N ILE A 71 -17.16 -16.65 18.17
CA ILE A 71 -17.66 -16.24 16.85
C ILE A 71 -16.71 -15.26 16.19
N ASP A 72 -16.29 -15.61 14.98
CA ASP A 72 -15.47 -14.75 14.14
C ASP A 72 -16.28 -13.54 13.69
N PHE A 73 -15.78 -12.34 14.00
CA PHE A 73 -16.45 -11.09 13.67
C PHE A 73 -17.90 -11.07 14.15
N LEU A 74 -18.11 -11.16 15.46
CA LEU A 74 -19.45 -11.25 16.09
C LEU A 74 -20.47 -10.22 15.56
N CYS A 75 -20.03 -9.03 15.15
CA CYS A 75 -20.88 -8.00 14.55
C CYS A 75 -21.29 -8.24 13.08
N ASN A 76 -20.85 -9.34 12.47
CA ASN A 76 -21.15 -9.70 11.09
C ASN A 76 -22.41 -10.58 11.06
N ASN A 77 -23.49 -10.02 10.53
CA ASN A 77 -24.79 -10.70 10.42
C ASN A 77 -24.71 -12.05 9.69
N PHE A 78 -24.01 -12.11 8.56
CA PHE A 78 -23.91 -13.31 7.73
C PHE A 78 -23.24 -14.47 8.47
N LEU A 79 -22.17 -14.18 9.22
CA LEU A 79 -21.41 -15.19 9.96
C LEU A 79 -22.07 -15.56 11.29
N SER A 80 -22.64 -14.58 11.99
CA SER A 80 -23.00 -14.72 13.40
C SER A 80 -24.45 -15.13 13.59
N LYS A 81 -25.38 -14.68 12.75
CA LYS A 81 -26.82 -14.90 12.95
C LYS A 81 -27.20 -16.38 13.03
N LYS A 82 -26.80 -17.17 12.03
CA LYS A 82 -27.11 -18.61 11.98
C LYS A 82 -26.46 -19.35 13.16
N LYS A 83 -25.22 -18.99 13.49
CA LYS A 83 -24.46 -19.63 14.58
C LYS A 83 -25.11 -19.35 15.93
N ILE A 84 -25.41 -18.09 16.25
CA ILE A 84 -26.04 -17.70 17.52
C ILE A 84 -27.43 -18.34 17.67
N LEU A 85 -28.27 -18.29 16.63
CA LEU A 85 -29.61 -18.88 16.69
C LEU A 85 -29.60 -20.42 16.77
N SER A 86 -28.50 -21.07 16.41
CA SER A 86 -28.32 -22.52 16.58
C SER A 86 -27.86 -22.93 17.99
N LEU A 87 -27.45 -21.97 18.82
CA LEU A 87 -27.04 -22.26 20.19
C LEU A 87 -28.26 -22.53 21.07
N ASN A 88 -28.14 -23.49 22.00
CA ASN A 88 -29.20 -23.78 22.95
C ASN A 88 -29.20 -22.74 24.11
N LEU A 89 -29.78 -21.57 23.84
CA LEU A 89 -29.92 -20.48 24.81
C LEU A 89 -31.18 -20.59 25.69
N SER A 90 -32.00 -21.63 25.51
CA SER A 90 -33.24 -21.82 26.29
C SER A 90 -33.00 -22.06 27.78
N SER A 91 -31.76 -22.40 28.15
CA SER A 91 -31.36 -22.77 29.49
C SER A 91 -30.56 -21.70 30.22
N CYS A 92 -30.33 -20.52 29.61
CA CYS A 92 -29.74 -19.36 30.29
C CYS A 92 -30.80 -18.30 30.61
N ASP A 93 -30.59 -17.57 31.70
CA ASP A 93 -31.36 -16.36 32.01
C ASP A 93 -30.76 -15.10 31.36
N SER A 94 -29.51 -15.19 30.88
CA SER A 94 -28.76 -14.06 30.34
C SER A 94 -27.66 -14.51 29.39
N VAL A 95 -27.28 -13.62 28.46
CA VAL A 95 -26.13 -13.81 27.56
C VAL A 95 -25.07 -12.75 27.82
N GLY A 96 -23.91 -13.16 28.30
CA GLY A 96 -22.74 -12.30 28.45
C GLY A 96 -21.97 -12.17 27.16
N VAL A 97 -21.55 -10.97 26.79
CA VAL A 97 -20.82 -10.71 25.54
C VAL A 97 -19.48 -10.08 25.83
N ILE A 98 -18.42 -10.76 25.41
CA ILE A 98 -17.03 -10.27 25.41
C ILE A 98 -16.72 -9.79 23.98
N SER A 99 -16.97 -8.50 23.75
CA SER A 99 -16.73 -7.83 22.46
C SER A 99 -16.72 -6.31 22.64
N CYS A 100 -16.28 -5.59 21.60
CA CYS A 100 -16.59 -4.17 21.47
C CYS A 100 -18.10 -3.92 21.37
N GLY A 101 -18.51 -2.66 21.60
CA GLY A 101 -19.89 -2.21 21.72
C GLY A 101 -20.74 -2.46 20.46
N ILE A 102 -20.11 -2.66 19.30
CA ILE A 102 -20.82 -3.03 18.08
C ILE A 102 -21.28 -4.49 18.13
N GLY A 103 -20.39 -5.41 18.51
CA GLY A 103 -20.75 -6.83 18.63
C GLY A 103 -21.82 -7.03 19.70
N ILE A 104 -21.72 -6.30 20.82
CA ILE A 104 -22.74 -6.30 21.87
C ILE A 104 -24.10 -5.85 21.31
N GLN A 105 -24.16 -4.68 20.66
CA GLN A 105 -25.41 -4.15 20.10
C GLN A 105 -26.00 -5.07 19.03
N PHE A 106 -25.16 -5.73 18.24
CA PHE A 106 -25.60 -6.72 17.27
C PHE A 106 -26.27 -7.93 17.95
N VAL A 107 -25.64 -8.50 18.98
CA VAL A 107 -26.23 -9.63 19.73
C VAL A 107 -27.51 -9.20 20.44
N ALA A 108 -27.53 -8.02 21.07
CA ALA A 108 -28.70 -7.48 21.76
C ALA A 108 -29.88 -7.18 20.83
N GLN A 109 -29.61 -6.86 19.57
CA GLN A 109 -30.65 -6.72 18.55
C GLN A 109 -31.12 -8.08 18.04
N LEU A 110 -30.21 -9.04 17.86
CA LEU A 110 -30.54 -10.37 17.36
C LEU A 110 -31.40 -11.18 18.34
N LEU A 111 -31.14 -11.05 19.64
CA LEU A 111 -31.86 -11.76 20.70
C LEU A 111 -33.06 -10.97 21.25
N GLU A 112 -33.43 -9.85 20.64
CA GLU A 112 -34.51 -8.99 21.14
C GLU A 112 -35.85 -9.72 21.21
N GLU A 113 -36.16 -10.54 20.20
CA GLU A 113 -37.41 -11.32 20.13
C GLU A 113 -37.44 -12.50 21.12
N THR A 114 -36.28 -12.96 21.61
CA THR A 114 -36.22 -14.07 22.57
C THR A 114 -36.44 -13.60 24.01
N GLY A 115 -36.39 -12.29 24.26
CA GLY A 115 -36.51 -11.69 25.60
C GLY A 115 -35.29 -11.91 26.51
N ILE A 116 -34.24 -12.59 26.03
CA ILE A 116 -33.05 -12.88 26.85
C ILE A 116 -32.18 -11.62 26.96
N PRO A 117 -31.88 -11.12 28.18
CA PRO A 117 -31.04 -9.96 28.37
C PRO A 117 -29.59 -10.23 27.93
N VAL A 118 -29.01 -9.24 27.26
CA VAL A 118 -27.62 -9.27 26.81
C VAL A 118 -26.79 -8.36 27.70
N LEU A 119 -25.84 -8.96 28.41
CA LEU A 119 -24.95 -8.29 29.35
C LEU A 119 -23.56 -8.12 28.74
N THR A 120 -22.96 -6.98 29.00
CA THR A 120 -21.65 -6.57 28.55
C THR A 120 -20.61 -6.90 29.58
N LEU A 121 -19.57 -7.57 29.11
CA LEU A 121 -18.44 -7.99 29.94
C LEU A 121 -17.14 -7.29 29.54
N ALA A 122 -17.20 -6.43 28.53
CA ALA A 122 -16.04 -5.73 27.99
C ALA A 122 -16.35 -4.26 27.61
N ASP A 123 -15.36 -3.40 27.80
CA ASP A 123 -15.36 -2.01 27.37
C ASP A 123 -14.65 -1.85 26.02
N SER A 124 -15.15 -0.98 25.16
CA SER A 124 -14.53 -0.72 23.84
C SER A 124 -13.35 0.24 23.97
N ILE A 125 -12.20 -0.15 23.43
CA ILE A 125 -10.98 0.65 23.46
C ILE A 125 -10.87 1.48 22.16
N PRO A 126 -10.64 2.81 22.25
CA PRO A 126 -10.38 3.64 21.09
C PRO A 126 -8.97 3.36 20.52
N GLN A 127 -8.85 3.06 19.23
CA GLN A 127 -7.57 2.62 18.61
C GLN A 127 -6.88 3.64 17.69
N SER A 128 -7.23 4.94 17.71
CA SER A 128 -6.41 5.95 16.99
C SER A 128 -6.68 7.38 17.46
N GLY A 129 -5.74 8.30 17.19
CA GLY A 129 -5.88 9.75 17.42
C GLY A 129 -7.03 10.42 16.64
N ASN A 130 -7.75 9.69 15.77
CA ASN A 130 -8.91 10.18 15.05
C ASN A 130 -10.24 9.84 15.78
N SER A 131 -10.15 9.16 16.93
CA SER A 131 -11.30 8.75 17.75
C SER A 131 -11.70 9.76 18.82
N THR A 132 -11.27 11.02 18.69
CA THR A 132 -11.88 12.13 19.42
C THR A 132 -13.20 12.50 18.74
N SER A 133 -14.26 11.80 19.11
CA SER A 133 -15.66 12.24 19.09
C SER A 133 -16.34 12.69 17.77
N GLU A 134 -15.73 12.61 16.58
CA GLU A 134 -16.50 12.92 15.35
C GLU A 134 -16.51 11.84 14.25
N VAL A 135 -15.47 11.01 14.07
CA VAL A 135 -15.56 9.88 13.10
C VAL A 135 -14.67 8.72 13.54
N GLY A 136 -15.18 7.87 14.43
CA GLY A 136 -14.49 6.65 14.87
C GLY A 136 -15.16 5.38 14.33
N TYR A 137 -14.60 4.79 13.27
CA TYR A 137 -15.06 3.47 12.79
C TYR A 137 -14.56 2.36 13.70
N HIS A 138 -15.43 1.84 14.56
CA HIS A 138 -15.22 0.56 15.23
C HIS A 138 -15.78 -0.57 14.35
N GLY A 139 -15.13 -1.73 14.31
CA GLY A 139 -15.67 -3.00 13.79
C GLY A 139 -15.91 -3.15 12.27
N ILE A 140 -16.22 -4.38 11.86
CA ILE A 140 -16.60 -4.79 10.49
C ILE A 140 -18.14 -4.75 10.33
N SER A 141 -18.80 -3.76 10.91
CA SER A 141 -20.25 -3.65 10.77
C SER A 141 -20.60 -2.94 9.46
N LEU A 142 -21.43 -3.59 8.66
CA LEU A 142 -21.98 -3.03 7.42
C LEU A 142 -23.08 -1.98 7.70
N GLU A 143 -23.55 -1.87 8.93
CA GLU A 143 -24.67 -1.02 9.34
C GLU A 143 -24.22 0.39 9.79
N LYS A 144 -25.18 1.27 10.11
CA LYS A 144 -24.92 2.63 10.62
C LYS A 144 -24.00 2.61 11.85
N GLU A 145 -23.27 3.68 12.11
CA GLU A 145 -22.35 3.79 13.25
C GLU A 145 -23.06 3.42 14.56
N LYS A 146 -22.51 2.45 15.30
CA LYS A 146 -23.12 1.98 16.57
C LYS A 146 -22.25 2.23 17.80
N CYS A 147 -20.94 2.52 17.68
CA CYS A 147 -20.07 2.62 18.86
C CYS A 147 -19.04 3.75 18.78
N ALA A 148 -18.93 4.53 19.86
CA ALA A 148 -18.00 5.65 19.99
C ALA A 148 -16.61 5.28 20.52
N GLY A 149 -16.40 4.04 21.01
CA GLY A 149 -15.12 3.64 21.62
C GLY A 149 -14.74 4.46 22.85
N CYS A 150 -15.72 4.81 23.68
CA CYS A 150 -15.52 5.74 24.79
C CYS A 150 -14.74 5.18 25.99
N GLY A 151 -14.22 3.94 25.93
CA GLY A 151 -13.46 3.32 27.02
C GLY A 151 -14.29 2.91 28.25
N GLN A 152 -15.60 3.18 28.23
CA GLN A 152 -16.57 2.85 29.28
C GLN A 152 -17.90 2.48 28.61
N CYS A 153 -18.28 1.20 28.65
CA CYS A 153 -19.48 0.70 27.99
C CYS A 153 -20.69 0.78 28.92
N TYR A 154 -21.74 1.50 28.50
CA TYR A 154 -22.98 1.72 29.27
C TYR A 154 -24.12 0.79 28.88
N LEU A 155 -23.89 -0.16 27.98
CA LEU A 155 -24.95 -0.96 27.36
C LEU A 155 -25.68 -1.89 28.35
N ASN A 156 -25.07 -2.23 29.50
CA ASN A 156 -25.77 -2.92 30.60
C ASN A 156 -26.92 -2.07 31.16
N LEU A 157 -26.74 -0.75 31.23
CA LEU A 157 -27.71 0.17 31.80
C LEU A 157 -28.80 0.58 30.80
N THR A 158 -28.57 0.34 29.51
CA THR A 158 -29.40 0.88 28.42
C THR A 158 -30.01 -0.19 27.53
N GLY A 159 -30.14 -1.42 28.04
CA GLY A 159 -30.78 -2.53 27.31
C GLY A 159 -30.09 -2.85 25.99
N GLY A 160 -28.79 -2.61 25.89
CA GLY A 160 -28.03 -2.84 24.65
C GLY A 160 -28.25 -1.80 23.55
N ILE A 161 -28.76 -0.59 23.84
CA ILE A 161 -28.82 0.53 22.88
C ILE A 161 -27.85 1.64 23.31
N CYS A 162 -26.94 2.09 22.44
CA CYS A 162 -25.94 3.09 22.80
C CYS A 162 -26.51 4.53 22.80
N PRO A 163 -26.65 5.21 23.95
CA PRO A 163 -27.10 6.61 24.00
C PRO A 163 -26.04 7.61 23.49
N VAL A 164 -24.76 7.26 23.56
CA VAL A 164 -23.66 8.17 23.15
C VAL A 164 -23.68 8.46 21.66
N ILE A 165 -24.00 7.45 20.83
CA ILE A 165 -24.04 7.58 19.37
C ILE A 165 -25.44 7.97 18.87
N ASN A 166 -26.50 7.46 19.51
CA ASN A 166 -27.87 7.63 19.02
C ASN A 166 -28.60 8.85 19.61
N CYS A 167 -28.06 9.49 20.65
CA CYS A 167 -28.58 10.78 21.13
C CYS A 167 -27.99 11.92 20.31
N ALA A 168 -28.84 12.84 19.83
CA ALA A 168 -28.39 14.05 19.12
C ALA A 168 -27.40 14.91 19.92
N LYS A 169 -27.42 14.81 21.25
CA LYS A 169 -26.51 15.54 22.16
C LYS A 169 -25.35 14.67 22.69
N SER A 170 -25.36 13.35 22.43
CA SER A 170 -24.40 12.39 22.99
C SER A 170 -24.23 12.45 24.52
N LEU A 171 -25.26 12.93 25.24
CA LEU A 171 -25.25 13.09 26.69
C LEU A 171 -25.84 11.86 27.39
N LEU A 172 -25.21 11.46 28.50
CA LEU A 172 -25.71 10.45 29.43
C LEU A 172 -26.45 11.08 30.63
N ASN A 173 -26.10 12.32 30.93
CA ASN A 173 -26.60 13.10 32.06
C ASN A 173 -26.66 14.58 31.67
N GLY A 174 -27.61 15.32 32.23
CA GLY A 174 -27.84 16.75 31.95
C GLY A 174 -29.16 17.05 31.25
N PRO A 175 -29.43 18.32 30.91
CA PRO A 175 -30.72 18.76 30.39
C PRO A 175 -31.02 18.15 29.01
N CYS A 176 -32.01 17.26 28.99
CA CYS A 176 -32.56 16.70 27.77
C CYS A 176 -33.33 17.77 27.00
N GLY A 177 -33.34 17.68 25.67
CA GLY A 177 -34.21 18.52 24.84
C GLY A 177 -35.66 18.06 24.78
N GLY A 178 -35.98 16.84 25.24
CA GLY A 178 -37.32 16.26 25.15
C GLY A 178 -37.50 15.32 23.95
N ALA A 179 -38.67 14.71 23.89
CA ALA A 179 -39.10 13.82 22.83
C ALA A 179 -40.58 14.05 22.52
N LYS A 180 -40.93 14.03 21.24
CA LYS A 180 -42.30 14.24 20.76
C LYS A 180 -42.64 13.19 19.72
N ASN A 181 -43.69 12.41 19.96
CA ASN A 181 -44.18 11.37 19.05
C ASN A 181 -43.08 10.36 18.62
N GLY A 182 -42.23 9.90 19.54
CA GLY A 182 -41.14 8.97 19.19
C GLY A 182 -39.86 9.63 18.66
N LYS A 183 -39.85 10.96 18.46
CA LYS A 183 -38.76 11.70 17.81
C LYS A 183 -38.03 12.62 18.77
N CYS A 184 -36.75 12.85 18.52
CA CYS A 184 -35.93 13.78 19.30
C CYS A 184 -36.32 15.24 19.03
N GLU A 185 -36.57 16.03 20.07
CA GLU A 185 -36.91 17.46 19.91
C GLU A 185 -35.75 18.31 19.37
N VAL A 186 -34.51 17.90 19.63
CA VAL A 186 -33.29 18.58 19.19
C VAL A 186 -33.00 18.28 17.71
N ASN A 187 -33.40 17.11 17.24
CA ASN A 187 -33.23 16.69 15.85
C ASN A 187 -34.41 15.80 15.43
N PRO A 188 -35.45 16.37 14.79
CA PRO A 188 -36.67 15.65 14.42
C PRO A 188 -36.47 14.47 13.45
N GLU A 189 -35.34 14.43 12.73
CA GLU A 189 -34.98 13.32 11.83
C GLU A 189 -34.55 12.05 12.59
N LEU A 190 -34.19 12.18 13.87
CA LEU A 190 -33.76 11.08 14.72
C LEU A 190 -34.90 10.59 15.62
N ASP A 191 -35.00 9.27 15.76
CA ASP A 191 -35.83 8.68 16.80
C ASP A 191 -35.24 8.98 18.18
N CYS A 192 -36.09 9.20 19.18
CA CYS A 192 -35.62 9.41 20.55
C CYS A 192 -34.98 8.13 21.09
N VAL A 193 -33.66 8.15 21.30
CA VAL A 193 -32.94 6.99 21.85
C VAL A 193 -33.41 6.64 23.27
N TRP A 194 -33.76 7.64 24.09
CA TRP A 194 -34.14 7.41 25.48
C TRP A 194 -35.52 6.76 25.61
N GLU A 195 -36.48 7.11 24.73
CA GLU A 195 -37.77 6.39 24.65
C GLU A 195 -37.54 4.94 24.21
N LYS A 196 -36.71 4.70 23.19
CA LYS A 196 -36.36 3.33 22.76
C LYS A 196 -35.69 2.50 23.85
N ILE A 197 -34.78 3.11 24.62
CA ILE A 197 -34.14 2.44 25.76
C ILE A 197 -35.20 2.07 26.81
N TYR A 198 -36.09 3.01 27.15
CA TYR A 198 -37.16 2.78 28.12
C TYR A 198 -38.06 1.62 27.70
N GLU A 199 -38.60 1.65 26.47
CA GLU A 199 -39.47 0.59 25.93
C GLU A 199 -38.77 -0.77 25.93
N LYS A 200 -37.49 -0.81 25.59
CA LYS A 200 -36.71 -2.06 25.54
C LYS A 200 -36.50 -2.65 26.92
N ILE A 201 -36.17 -1.83 27.92
CA ILE A 201 -35.98 -2.29 29.30
C ILE A 201 -37.30 -2.74 29.92
N GLU A 202 -38.40 -2.03 29.65
CA GLU A 202 -39.74 -2.40 30.11
C GLU A 202 -40.18 -3.76 29.54
N LYS A 203 -39.93 -4.01 28.24
CA LYS A 203 -40.18 -5.32 27.61
C LYS A 203 -39.38 -6.47 28.22
N GLN A 204 -38.20 -6.18 28.79
CA GLN A 204 -37.36 -7.15 29.49
C GLN A 204 -37.79 -7.36 30.96
N GLY A 205 -38.87 -6.72 31.41
CA GLY A 205 -39.34 -6.79 32.80
C GLY A 205 -38.50 -5.98 33.79
N GLY A 206 -37.58 -5.13 33.29
CA GLY A 206 -36.75 -4.25 34.10
C GLY A 206 -37.39 -2.87 34.28
N LYS A 207 -36.82 -2.07 35.20
CA LYS A 207 -37.19 -0.67 35.40
C LYS A 207 -35.99 0.23 35.09
N LEU A 208 -36.13 1.13 34.12
CA LEU A 208 -35.11 2.14 33.86
C LEU A 208 -35.13 3.17 35.01
N ILE A 209 -34.17 3.07 35.93
CA ILE A 209 -33.99 4.06 37.01
C ILE A 209 -33.15 5.21 36.45
N LEU A 210 -33.82 6.24 35.95
CA LEU A 210 -33.17 7.45 35.40
C LEU A 210 -32.46 8.31 36.47
N GLU A 211 -32.68 8.04 37.76
CA GLU A 211 -32.11 8.79 38.88
C GLU A 211 -30.60 8.59 39.07
N SER A 212 -30.03 7.52 38.51
CA SER A 212 -28.59 7.24 38.64
C SER A 212 -27.98 6.67 37.35
N ILE A 213 -27.89 7.49 36.30
CA ILE A 213 -26.96 7.18 35.22
C ILE A 213 -25.57 7.58 35.71
N GLN A 214 -24.63 6.63 35.72
CA GLN A 214 -23.24 6.89 36.09
C GLN A 214 -22.72 8.09 35.28
N ILE A 215 -22.23 9.12 35.97
CA ILE A 215 -21.58 10.27 35.31
C ILE A 215 -20.46 9.72 34.44
N ARG A 216 -20.40 10.18 33.19
CA ARG A 216 -19.30 9.81 32.29
C ARG A 216 -17.98 10.17 32.95
N ASP A 217 -17.18 9.16 33.25
CA ASP A 217 -15.88 9.37 33.84
C ASP A 217 -14.87 9.66 32.73
N TYR A 218 -14.65 10.95 32.46
CA TYR A 218 -13.68 11.40 31.47
C TYR A 218 -12.23 11.05 31.86
N SER A 219 -11.97 10.64 33.10
CA SER A 219 -10.64 10.17 33.56
C SER A 219 -10.36 8.71 33.20
N ARG A 220 -11.40 7.88 32.97
CA ARG A 220 -11.28 6.47 32.52
C ARG A 220 -10.78 6.31 31.09
N VAL A 221 -10.68 7.40 30.34
CA VAL A 221 -9.84 7.49 29.14
C VAL A 221 -8.68 8.42 29.50
N PRO A 222 -7.62 7.92 30.18
CA PRO A 222 -6.62 8.79 30.77
C PRO A 222 -6.01 9.68 29.68
N LEU A 223 -5.90 10.98 29.94
CA LEU A 223 -5.19 11.89 29.05
C LEU A 223 -3.77 11.35 28.81
N LYS A 224 -3.14 10.87 29.87
CA LYS A 224 -1.88 10.15 29.83
C LYS A 224 -1.90 8.89 28.96
N LEU A 225 -2.99 8.11 28.93
CA LEU A 225 -3.10 6.97 28.01
C LEU A 225 -3.22 7.45 26.55
N LYS A 226 -3.98 8.52 26.29
CA LYS A 226 -4.03 9.13 24.95
C LYS A 226 -2.68 9.70 24.55
N GLU A 227 -1.98 10.35 25.47
CA GLU A 227 -0.67 10.96 25.28
C GLU A 227 0.40 9.89 25.12
N ASP A 228 0.44 8.87 25.98
CA ASP A 228 1.36 7.72 25.93
C ASP A 228 1.11 6.90 24.65
N LEU A 229 -0.14 6.68 24.24
CA LEU A 229 -0.46 6.00 22.98
C LEU A 229 -0.18 6.88 21.76
N SER A 230 -0.40 8.20 21.83
CA SER A 230 -0.03 9.15 20.78
C SER A 230 1.48 9.20 20.66
N LEU A 231 2.20 9.27 21.76
CA LEU A 231 3.65 9.25 21.87
C LEU A 231 4.19 7.91 21.40
N GLN A 232 3.57 6.78 21.75
CA GLN A 232 3.93 5.44 21.28
C GLN A 232 3.68 5.31 19.78
N ASN A 233 2.55 5.79 19.24
CA ASN A 233 2.31 5.82 17.81
C ASN A 233 3.28 6.75 17.08
N GLN A 234 3.63 7.89 17.66
CA GLN A 234 4.67 8.79 17.18
C GLN A 234 6.07 8.13 17.25
N THR A 235 6.33 7.34 18.28
CA THR A 235 7.59 6.59 18.47
C THR A 235 7.66 5.42 17.49
N LEU A 236 6.57 4.70 17.26
CA LEU A 236 6.44 3.65 16.24
C LEU A 236 6.56 4.24 14.83
N ARG A 237 6.01 5.45 14.60
CA ARG A 237 6.28 6.26 13.40
C ARG A 237 7.76 6.66 13.30
N GLY A 238 8.48 6.74 14.41
CA GLY A 238 9.93 6.98 14.47
C GLY A 238 10.76 5.73 14.16
N GLU A 239 10.41 4.58 14.72
CA GLU A 239 11.14 3.31 14.59
C GLU A 239 10.86 2.53 13.29
N GLY A 240 9.77 2.85 12.58
CA GLY A 240 9.38 2.36 11.25
C GLY A 240 8.30 3.26 10.63
N PHE A 241 7.91 3.09 9.35
CA PHE A 241 6.81 3.90 8.78
C PHE A 241 5.43 3.30 9.05
N TYR A 242 4.46 4.15 9.40
CA TYR A 242 3.07 3.77 9.57
C TYR A 242 2.53 3.18 8.27
N GLY A 243 1.63 2.20 8.37
CA GLY A 243 1.11 1.49 7.20
C GLY A 243 2.15 0.60 6.52
N GLY A 244 1.95 0.31 5.24
CA GLY A 244 2.78 -0.64 4.50
C GLY A 244 2.44 -2.11 4.76
N LEU A 245 3.20 -3.00 4.12
CA LEU A 245 3.01 -4.46 4.13
C LEU A 245 4.35 -5.18 4.21
N HIS A 246 4.30 -6.44 4.64
CA HIS A 246 5.40 -7.41 4.56
C HIS A 246 5.00 -8.54 3.61
N PRO A 247 4.95 -8.30 2.29
CA PRO A 247 4.66 -9.37 1.33
C PRO A 247 5.78 -10.42 1.35
N LEU A 248 5.45 -11.67 1.03
CA LEU A 248 6.46 -12.69 0.76
C LEU A 248 7.37 -12.22 -0.38
N GLU A 249 8.67 -12.19 -0.15
CA GLU A 249 9.62 -11.57 -1.07
C GLU A 249 9.77 -12.34 -2.39
N LYS A 250 9.80 -13.67 -2.35
CA LYS A 250 9.91 -14.55 -3.52
C LYS A 250 11.09 -14.21 -4.46
N LYS A 251 12.25 -13.85 -3.90
CA LYS A 251 13.45 -13.43 -4.66
C LYS A 251 14.49 -14.55 -4.81
N GLU A 252 14.24 -15.71 -4.22
CA GLU A 252 15.21 -16.81 -4.08
C GLU A 252 15.68 -17.35 -5.44
N GLU A 253 14.82 -17.31 -6.46
CA GLU A 253 15.14 -17.81 -7.80
C GLU A 253 16.10 -16.92 -8.59
N THR A 254 16.23 -15.64 -8.22
CA THR A 254 16.92 -14.62 -9.03
C THR A 254 18.00 -13.85 -8.28
N ARG A 255 17.86 -13.64 -6.96
CA ARG A 255 18.74 -12.74 -6.17
C ARG A 255 20.21 -13.14 -6.17
N ASP A 256 20.49 -14.45 -6.21
CA ASP A 256 21.84 -15.00 -6.11
C ASP A 256 22.48 -15.26 -7.50
N LYS A 257 21.71 -15.04 -8.58
CA LYS A 257 22.17 -15.24 -9.97
C LYS A 257 22.74 -13.95 -10.54
N LYS A 258 23.93 -14.06 -11.13
CA LYS A 258 24.60 -12.94 -11.82
C LYS A 258 23.75 -12.42 -12.98
N ILE A 259 23.94 -11.14 -13.31
CA ILE A 259 23.31 -10.53 -14.48
C ILE A 259 23.80 -11.25 -15.74
N LYS A 260 22.87 -11.73 -16.57
CA LYS A 260 23.19 -12.32 -17.88
C LYS A 260 22.74 -11.41 -19.01
N ARG A 261 23.41 -11.49 -20.15
CA ARG A 261 22.96 -10.80 -21.36
C ARG A 261 21.91 -11.65 -22.06
N LEU A 262 20.72 -11.10 -22.30
CA LEU A 262 19.72 -11.73 -23.16
C LEU A 262 20.18 -11.60 -24.63
N PRO A 263 19.99 -12.61 -25.49
CA PRO A 263 20.25 -12.47 -26.92
C PRO A 263 19.54 -11.26 -27.52
N ASP A 264 20.21 -10.53 -28.42
CA ASP A 264 19.59 -9.39 -29.11
C ASP A 264 18.45 -9.90 -30.02
N PRO A 265 17.28 -9.24 -30.04
CA PRO A 265 16.13 -9.70 -30.79
C PRO A 265 16.39 -9.66 -32.31
N ASP A 266 15.66 -10.47 -33.07
CA ASP A 266 15.65 -10.38 -34.53
C ASP A 266 14.88 -9.14 -35.00
N ILE A 267 13.79 -8.80 -34.31
CA ILE A 267 13.00 -7.60 -34.52
C ILE A 267 12.92 -6.80 -33.22
N ALA A 268 13.37 -5.55 -33.24
CA ALA A 268 13.12 -4.62 -32.14
C ALA A 268 11.86 -3.77 -32.40
N VAL A 269 11.00 -3.65 -31.39
CA VAL A 269 9.79 -2.81 -31.39
C VAL A 269 10.02 -1.65 -30.44
N ILE A 270 10.45 -0.49 -30.94
CA ILE A 270 10.85 0.64 -30.10
C ILE A 270 9.74 1.70 -30.10
N PHE A 271 9.02 1.80 -28.98
CA PHE A 271 8.02 2.86 -28.79
C PHE A 271 8.67 4.24 -28.69
N LEU A 272 7.97 5.27 -29.18
CA LEU A 272 8.41 6.68 -29.03
C LEU A 272 8.00 7.29 -27.67
N SER A 273 7.03 6.71 -26.97
CA SER A 273 6.59 7.15 -25.65
C SER A 273 7.31 6.40 -24.52
N GLN A 274 8.58 6.69 -24.29
CA GLN A 274 9.38 6.01 -23.24
C GLN A 274 9.74 6.91 -22.06
N HIS A 275 8.91 7.92 -21.80
CA HIS A 275 9.07 8.87 -20.71
C HIS A 275 7.72 9.48 -20.32
N THR A 276 7.65 10.04 -19.11
CA THR A 276 6.56 10.97 -18.78
C THR A 276 6.59 12.17 -19.73
N GLY A 277 5.42 12.68 -20.11
CA GLY A 277 5.28 13.88 -20.95
C GLY A 277 4.87 13.58 -22.39
N LYS A 278 5.20 14.48 -23.31
CA LYS A 278 4.83 14.37 -24.74
C LYS A 278 5.69 13.30 -25.40
N ARG A 279 5.09 12.44 -26.24
CA ARG A 279 5.78 11.46 -27.09
C ARG A 279 6.91 12.11 -27.90
N ALA A 280 8.04 11.42 -28.06
CA ALA A 280 9.15 11.89 -28.89
C ALA A 280 8.74 11.98 -30.38
N GLU A 281 9.29 12.95 -31.10
CA GLU A 281 9.02 13.17 -32.51
C GLU A 281 9.81 12.19 -33.36
N LEU A 282 9.15 11.45 -34.25
CA LEU A 282 9.78 10.49 -35.15
C LEU A 282 10.73 11.20 -36.13
N ILE A 283 11.98 10.72 -36.25
CA ILE A 283 12.98 11.30 -37.16
C ILE A 283 13.53 10.30 -38.20
N VAL A 284 12.99 9.10 -38.27
CA VAL A 284 13.35 8.06 -39.26
C VAL A 284 12.14 7.64 -40.10
N LYS A 285 12.39 7.02 -41.25
CA LYS A 285 11.38 6.55 -42.20
C LYS A 285 11.55 5.05 -42.46
N VAL A 286 10.49 4.42 -42.95
CA VAL A 286 10.54 3.02 -43.42
C VAL A 286 11.60 2.88 -44.51
N GLY A 287 12.47 1.88 -44.37
CA GLY A 287 13.58 1.62 -45.29
C GLY A 287 14.92 2.17 -44.82
N ASP A 288 14.96 3.09 -43.86
CA ASP A 288 16.20 3.66 -43.34
C ASP A 288 17.07 2.60 -42.66
N LYS A 289 18.39 2.71 -42.84
CA LYS A 289 19.37 1.95 -42.05
C LYS A 289 19.70 2.72 -40.79
N VAL A 290 19.68 2.02 -39.66
CA VAL A 290 19.96 2.58 -38.34
C VAL A 290 21.11 1.85 -37.66
N LYS A 291 21.86 2.56 -36.83
CA LYS A 291 22.95 2.02 -36.01
C LYS A 291 22.54 1.91 -34.54
N VAL A 292 23.25 1.08 -33.78
CA VAL A 292 23.09 0.99 -32.33
C VAL A 292 23.37 2.35 -31.70
N GLY A 293 22.40 2.87 -30.96
CA GLY A 293 22.44 4.17 -30.31
C GLY A 293 22.12 5.36 -31.20
N GLN A 294 21.80 5.16 -32.48
CA GLN A 294 21.33 6.24 -33.34
C GLN A 294 19.98 6.77 -32.84
N LYS A 295 19.82 8.08 -32.76
CA LYS A 295 18.55 8.71 -32.40
C LYS A 295 17.50 8.41 -33.47
N ILE A 296 16.31 7.96 -33.05
CA ILE A 296 15.15 7.67 -33.90
C ILE A 296 13.91 8.48 -33.50
N GLY A 297 13.92 9.06 -32.29
CA GLY A 297 12.93 10.00 -31.82
C GLY A 297 13.58 11.20 -31.13
N GLU A 298 13.20 12.41 -31.52
CA GLU A 298 13.69 13.67 -30.97
C GLU A 298 12.82 14.18 -29.82
N ALA A 299 13.45 14.83 -28.83
CA ALA A 299 12.72 15.39 -27.70
C ALA A 299 12.19 16.80 -28.00
N GLU A 300 10.86 16.93 -28.03
CA GLU A 300 10.17 18.21 -28.21
C GLU A 300 9.55 18.71 -26.89
N GLY A 301 9.88 19.94 -26.49
CA GLY A 301 9.40 20.55 -25.25
C GLY A 301 10.23 20.23 -24.01
N PHE A 302 9.73 20.65 -22.84
CA PHE A 302 10.48 20.58 -21.59
C PHE A 302 10.48 19.19 -20.94
N ILE A 303 9.33 18.50 -20.93
CA ILE A 303 9.18 17.14 -20.36
C ILE A 303 9.09 16.13 -21.52
N CYS A 304 10.24 15.82 -22.10
CA CYS A 304 10.41 14.85 -23.18
C CYS A 304 11.88 14.40 -23.21
N ALA A 305 12.19 13.18 -23.68
CA ALA A 305 13.57 12.69 -23.80
C ALA A 305 13.77 11.89 -25.10
N PRO A 306 14.93 12.01 -25.77
CA PRO A 306 15.17 11.32 -27.04
C PRO A 306 15.06 9.79 -26.93
N VAL A 307 14.69 9.17 -28.05
CA VAL A 307 14.58 7.71 -28.21
C VAL A 307 15.61 7.27 -29.24
N HIS A 308 16.28 6.16 -28.96
CA HIS A 308 17.39 5.65 -29.76
C HIS A 308 17.13 4.22 -30.21
N SER A 309 17.71 3.84 -31.34
CA SER A 309 17.76 2.45 -31.75
C SER A 309 18.64 1.65 -30.80
N SER A 310 18.15 0.52 -30.31
CA SER A 310 18.93 -0.39 -29.45
C SER A 310 19.75 -1.43 -30.21
N ILE A 311 19.49 -1.57 -31.52
CA ILE A 311 20.10 -2.51 -32.44
C ILE A 311 20.54 -1.77 -33.73
N SER A 312 21.40 -2.39 -34.53
CA SER A 312 21.66 -1.95 -35.90
C SER A 312 20.79 -2.73 -36.88
N GLY A 313 20.43 -2.10 -37.99
CA GLY A 313 19.74 -2.77 -39.08
C GLY A 313 18.81 -1.84 -39.84
N LYS A 314 17.61 -2.31 -40.19
CA LYS A 314 16.70 -1.61 -41.11
C LYS A 314 15.33 -1.35 -40.51
N VAL A 315 14.80 -0.14 -40.66
CA VAL A 315 13.42 0.19 -40.27
C VAL A 315 12.46 -0.52 -41.23
N LEU A 316 11.75 -1.53 -40.72
CA LEU A 316 10.76 -2.30 -41.49
C LEU A 316 9.41 -1.59 -41.57
N ALA A 317 8.97 -1.03 -40.45
CA ALA A 317 7.65 -0.43 -40.32
C ALA A 317 7.65 0.64 -39.22
N ILE A 318 6.71 1.57 -39.35
CA ILE A 318 6.35 2.54 -38.32
C ILE A 318 4.84 2.42 -38.15
N GLU A 319 4.41 1.81 -37.05
CA GLU A 319 3.02 1.40 -36.87
C GLU A 319 2.60 1.46 -35.39
N GLU A 320 1.30 1.41 -35.16
CA GLU A 320 0.76 1.40 -33.80
C GLU A 320 0.77 -0.01 -33.19
N ARG A 321 1.37 -0.14 -32.00
CA ARG A 321 1.40 -1.37 -31.20
C ARG A 321 0.84 -1.10 -29.80
N ILE A 322 0.45 -2.15 -29.07
CA ILE A 322 -0.03 -2.01 -27.69
C ILE A 322 1.14 -1.61 -26.80
N HIS A 323 1.12 -0.39 -26.27
CA HIS A 323 2.15 0.14 -25.38
C HIS A 323 2.05 -0.51 -23.99
N PRO A 324 3.17 -0.95 -23.39
CA PRO A 324 3.13 -1.84 -22.22
C PRO A 324 2.65 -1.15 -20.93
N VAL A 325 2.73 0.19 -20.85
CA VAL A 325 2.25 0.98 -19.70
C VAL A 325 0.78 1.37 -19.84
N SER A 326 0.40 1.99 -20.95
CA SER A 326 -0.97 2.51 -21.14
C SER A 326 -1.97 1.43 -21.55
N GLN A 327 -1.49 0.27 -22.03
CA GLN A 327 -2.30 -0.81 -22.61
C GLN A 327 -3.20 -0.31 -23.77
N ARG A 328 -2.75 0.75 -24.46
CA ARG A 328 -3.40 1.33 -25.65
C ARG A 328 -2.42 1.31 -26.81
N LYS A 329 -2.96 1.46 -28.02
CA LYS A 329 -2.14 1.63 -29.23
C LYS A 329 -1.31 2.91 -29.15
N ASP A 330 -0.03 2.79 -29.48
CA ASP A 330 0.90 3.91 -29.63
C ASP A 330 1.97 3.59 -30.69
N LEU A 331 2.58 4.63 -31.24
CA LEU A 331 3.51 4.54 -32.36
C LEU A 331 4.83 3.90 -31.92
N ALA A 332 5.24 2.88 -32.67
CA ALA A 332 6.51 2.18 -32.52
C ALA A 332 7.27 2.11 -33.84
N VAL A 333 8.60 2.14 -33.75
CA VAL A 333 9.52 1.89 -34.85
C VAL A 333 9.94 0.44 -34.81
N ILE A 334 9.67 -0.31 -35.89
CA ILE A 334 9.98 -1.72 -36.02
C ILE A 334 11.29 -1.85 -36.81
N ILE A 335 12.30 -2.45 -36.20
CA ILE A 335 13.66 -2.51 -36.75
C ILE A 335 14.07 -3.98 -36.87
N GLU A 336 14.41 -4.40 -38.08
CA GLU A 336 15.05 -5.68 -38.35
C GLU A 336 16.53 -5.59 -37.99
N ASN A 337 17.00 -6.54 -37.19
CA ASN A 337 18.37 -6.59 -36.73
C ASN A 337 19.30 -7.19 -37.80
N ASP A 338 20.29 -6.42 -38.24
CA ASP A 338 21.32 -6.90 -39.18
C ASP A 338 22.39 -7.79 -38.52
N LYS A 339 22.35 -7.91 -37.18
CA LYS A 339 23.30 -8.63 -36.34
C LYS A 339 24.75 -8.15 -36.45
N GLU A 340 25.00 -7.01 -37.09
CA GLU A 340 26.33 -6.44 -37.23
C GLU A 340 26.75 -5.63 -35.98
N GLY A 341 25.79 -5.16 -35.18
CA GLY A 341 26.06 -4.42 -33.94
C GLY A 341 26.76 -3.08 -34.15
N ARG A 342 26.63 -2.47 -35.33
CA ARG A 342 27.35 -1.23 -35.69
C ARG A 342 26.92 -0.07 -34.79
N LEU A 343 27.87 0.52 -34.09
CA LEU A 343 27.66 1.68 -33.22
C LEU A 343 27.50 2.96 -34.03
N ASP A 344 26.61 3.84 -33.58
CA ASP A 344 26.52 5.21 -34.08
C ASP A 344 27.76 6.02 -33.70
N SER A 345 28.20 6.91 -34.58
CA SER A 345 29.41 7.72 -34.37
C SER A 345 29.31 8.70 -33.20
N SER A 346 28.10 8.97 -32.71
CA SER A 346 27.89 9.77 -31.50
C SER A 346 28.26 9.03 -30.21
N ILE A 347 28.43 7.70 -30.23
CA ILE A 347 28.89 6.94 -29.07
C ILE A 347 30.40 7.11 -28.95
N GLN A 348 30.81 8.03 -28.08
CA GLN A 348 32.21 8.31 -27.80
C GLN A 348 32.43 8.34 -26.30
N PRO A 349 33.40 7.57 -25.78
CA PRO A 349 33.75 7.62 -24.37
C PRO A 349 34.28 8.99 -23.96
N CYS A 350 33.92 9.44 -22.76
CA CYS A 350 34.43 10.67 -22.15
C CYS A 350 34.90 10.36 -20.73
N GLU A 351 36.21 10.13 -20.56
CA GLU A 351 36.78 9.86 -19.24
C GLU A 351 36.91 11.13 -18.39
N ASP A 352 37.04 12.30 -19.02
CA ASP A 352 37.26 13.59 -18.37
C ASP A 352 35.96 14.36 -18.10
N PHE A 353 34.98 13.70 -17.47
CA PHE A 353 33.72 14.36 -17.11
C PHE A 353 33.92 15.43 -16.02
N GLU A 354 35.03 15.38 -15.30
CA GLU A 354 35.37 16.33 -14.23
C GLU A 354 35.62 17.74 -14.78
N ASN A 355 36.06 17.88 -16.03
CA ASN A 355 36.22 19.18 -16.68
C ASN A 355 34.97 19.69 -17.40
N LEU A 356 33.90 18.88 -17.47
CA LEU A 356 32.64 19.31 -18.07
C LEU A 356 31.84 20.24 -17.15
N SER A 357 31.21 21.26 -17.72
CA SER A 357 30.28 22.12 -16.98
C SER A 357 28.99 21.37 -16.64
N LYS A 358 28.24 21.88 -15.66
CA LYS A 358 26.90 21.39 -15.31
C LYS A 358 25.99 21.32 -16.54
N GLU A 359 26.00 22.36 -17.37
CA GLU A 359 25.17 22.49 -18.58
C GLU A 359 25.57 21.45 -19.63
N ALA A 360 26.88 21.21 -19.79
CA ALA A 360 27.38 20.17 -20.69
C ALA A 360 26.93 18.77 -20.23
N LEU A 361 27.04 18.47 -18.93
CA LEU A 361 26.58 17.19 -18.37
C LEU A 361 25.06 17.01 -18.54
N LEU A 362 24.26 18.03 -18.22
CA LEU A 362 22.81 18.00 -18.42
C LEU A 362 22.43 17.81 -19.89
N LYS A 363 23.16 18.45 -20.81
CA LYS A 363 22.98 18.28 -22.26
C LYS A 363 23.29 16.83 -22.67
N ILE A 364 24.39 16.25 -22.22
CA ILE A 364 24.71 14.85 -22.50
C ILE A 364 23.62 13.93 -21.96
N ILE A 365 23.19 14.11 -20.70
CA ILE A 365 22.13 13.29 -20.09
C ILE A 365 20.82 13.38 -20.88
N ARG A 366 20.46 14.58 -21.36
CA ARG A 366 19.31 14.80 -22.24
C ARG A 366 19.48 14.06 -23.56
N GLU A 367 20.57 14.30 -24.28
CA GLU A 367 20.82 13.71 -25.60
C GLU A 367 20.88 12.19 -25.55
N ARG A 368 21.37 11.60 -24.45
CA ARG A 368 21.39 10.14 -24.23
C ARG A 368 20.03 9.55 -23.87
N GLY A 369 19.00 10.39 -23.72
CA GLY A 369 17.61 9.96 -23.47
C GLY A 369 17.42 9.29 -22.11
N ILE A 370 18.19 9.68 -21.10
CA ILE A 370 18.14 9.05 -19.77
C ILE A 370 16.90 9.51 -19.00
N VAL A 371 16.20 8.55 -18.40
CA VAL A 371 14.99 8.75 -17.61
C VAL A 371 15.11 8.04 -16.26
N GLY A 372 14.23 8.37 -15.32
CA GLY A 372 14.10 7.67 -14.04
C GLY A 372 13.73 6.18 -14.23
N LEU A 373 14.60 5.28 -13.81
CA LEU A 373 14.50 3.83 -14.05
C LEU A 373 13.75 3.07 -12.96
N GLY A 374 13.34 3.77 -11.89
CA GLY A 374 12.47 3.25 -10.83
C GLY A 374 10.98 3.11 -11.23
N GLY A 375 10.63 3.33 -12.50
CA GLY A 375 9.30 3.03 -13.06
C GLY A 375 8.57 4.22 -13.69
N ALA A 376 8.63 5.41 -13.08
CA ALA A 376 7.91 6.59 -13.58
C ALA A 376 8.43 7.14 -14.93
N MET A 377 9.68 6.84 -15.31
CA MET A 377 10.32 7.33 -16.54
C MET A 377 10.32 8.87 -16.68
N PHE A 378 10.43 9.60 -15.57
CA PHE A 378 10.58 11.06 -15.64
C PHE A 378 11.95 11.42 -16.24
N PRO A 379 12.05 12.34 -17.22
CA PRO A 379 13.33 12.72 -17.82
C PRO A 379 14.37 13.17 -16.79
N THR A 380 15.53 12.50 -16.76
CA THR A 380 16.52 12.69 -15.68
C THR A 380 17.17 14.07 -15.75
N PHE A 381 17.41 14.62 -16.95
CA PHE A 381 17.95 15.98 -17.09
C PHE A 381 17.02 17.04 -16.50
N VAL A 382 15.69 16.86 -16.64
CA VAL A 382 14.69 17.75 -16.04
C VAL A 382 14.74 17.65 -14.53
N LYS A 383 14.79 16.42 -14.00
CA LYS A 383 14.86 16.19 -12.55
C LYS A 383 16.11 16.81 -11.94
N LEU A 384 17.27 16.68 -12.61
CA LEU A 384 18.55 17.20 -12.16
C LEU A 384 18.68 18.72 -12.33
N ASN A 385 17.98 19.32 -13.28
CA ASN A 385 17.94 20.77 -13.46
C ASN A 385 16.95 21.42 -12.48
N SER A 386 17.15 21.18 -11.18
CA SER A 386 16.27 21.66 -10.12
C SER A 386 16.24 23.20 -10.05
N PRO A 387 15.06 23.84 -9.98
CA PRO A 387 14.94 25.27 -9.76
C PRO A 387 15.22 25.67 -8.30
N LYS A 388 15.22 24.69 -7.37
CA LYS A 388 15.51 24.90 -5.95
C LYS A 388 16.87 24.35 -5.59
N ARG A 389 17.52 24.98 -4.59
CA ARG A 389 18.77 24.49 -4.01
C ARG A 389 18.53 23.11 -3.40
N ILE A 390 19.43 22.18 -3.70
CA ILE A 390 19.46 20.83 -3.12
C ILE A 390 20.65 20.78 -2.17
N ASP A 391 20.43 20.26 -0.96
CA ASP A 391 21.48 20.08 0.05
C ASP A 391 21.82 18.62 0.32
N THR A 392 20.95 17.69 -0.10
CA THR A 392 21.14 16.25 0.09
C THR A 392 20.72 15.44 -1.14
N LEU A 393 21.56 14.48 -1.54
CA LEU A 393 21.23 13.46 -2.55
C LEU A 393 20.97 12.12 -1.87
N ILE A 394 19.88 11.45 -2.25
CA ILE A 394 19.57 10.09 -1.84
C ILE A 394 19.55 9.19 -3.08
N ILE A 395 20.35 8.14 -3.06
CA ILE A 395 20.28 7.04 -4.02
C ILE A 395 19.38 5.96 -3.44
N ASN A 396 18.27 5.71 -4.12
CA ASN A 396 17.30 4.70 -3.76
C ASN A 396 17.73 3.33 -4.32
N GLY A 397 18.26 2.49 -3.44
CA GLY A 397 18.54 1.07 -3.67
C GLY A 397 17.48 0.14 -3.05
N CYS A 398 16.36 0.69 -2.57
CA CYS A 398 15.24 -0.11 -2.07
C CYS A 398 14.51 -0.75 -3.25
N GLU A 399 14.42 -2.07 -3.24
CA GLU A 399 13.71 -2.87 -4.25
C GLU A 399 12.73 -3.74 -3.47
N CYS A 400 11.59 -3.14 -3.13
CA CYS A 400 10.59 -3.70 -2.22
C CYS A 400 9.49 -4.49 -2.94
N GLU A 401 9.43 -4.45 -4.26
CA GLU A 401 8.55 -5.33 -5.04
C GLU A 401 9.01 -6.79 -4.89
N PRO A 402 8.09 -7.72 -4.57
CA PRO A 402 8.40 -9.15 -4.60
C PRO A 402 8.86 -9.60 -6.00
N TYR A 403 9.60 -10.72 -6.05
CA TYR A 403 10.23 -11.31 -7.24
C TYR A 403 11.34 -10.49 -7.89
N LEU A 404 11.31 -9.16 -7.83
CA LEU A 404 12.31 -8.31 -8.49
C LEU A 404 13.61 -8.30 -7.71
N SER A 405 14.74 -8.46 -8.39
CA SER A 405 16.08 -8.43 -7.79
C SER A 405 17.12 -7.72 -8.66
N ALA A 406 16.69 -6.98 -9.67
CA ALA A 406 17.54 -6.33 -10.66
C ALA A 406 18.41 -5.26 -10.01
N ASP A 407 17.80 -4.36 -9.22
CA ASP A 407 18.51 -3.29 -8.51
C ASP A 407 19.47 -3.87 -7.46
N ASN A 408 19.09 -4.97 -6.79
CA ASN A 408 19.99 -5.70 -5.91
C ASN A 408 21.25 -6.19 -6.66
N ARG A 409 21.09 -6.80 -7.84
CA ARG A 409 22.23 -7.30 -8.62
C ARG A 409 23.12 -6.19 -9.15
N VAL A 410 22.57 -5.07 -9.62
CA VAL A 410 23.42 -3.97 -10.10
C VAL A 410 24.22 -3.33 -8.96
N MET A 411 23.69 -3.27 -7.73
CA MET A 411 24.46 -2.82 -6.57
C MET A 411 25.64 -3.75 -6.23
N ILE A 412 25.44 -5.06 -6.39
CA ILE A 412 26.50 -6.05 -6.14
C ILE A 412 27.58 -6.00 -7.23
N GLU A 413 27.17 -5.93 -8.50
CA GLU A 413 28.05 -6.16 -9.65
C GLU A 413 28.67 -4.89 -10.25
N HIS A 414 28.06 -3.71 -10.03
CA HIS A 414 28.50 -2.44 -10.66
C HIS A 414 28.79 -1.29 -9.68
N PRO A 415 29.50 -1.50 -8.56
CA PRO A 415 29.79 -0.44 -7.58
C PRO A 415 30.54 0.74 -8.20
N ARG A 416 31.51 0.50 -9.10
CA ARG A 416 32.28 1.54 -9.79
C ARG A 416 31.39 2.49 -10.59
N SER A 417 30.44 1.95 -11.35
CA SER A 417 29.49 2.73 -12.16
C SER A 417 28.56 3.55 -11.26
N ILE A 418 28.11 2.98 -10.14
CA ILE A 418 27.27 3.67 -9.16
C ILE A 418 28.01 4.87 -8.57
N PHE A 419 29.20 4.67 -7.97
CA PHE A 419 29.92 5.77 -7.33
C PHE A 419 30.40 6.83 -8.32
N THR A 420 30.77 6.45 -9.54
CA THR A 420 31.15 7.42 -10.58
C THR A 420 29.94 8.23 -11.05
N GLY A 421 28.77 7.59 -11.23
CA GLY A 421 27.53 8.31 -11.53
C GLY A 421 27.09 9.22 -10.38
N ILE A 422 27.28 8.81 -9.13
CA ILE A 422 27.01 9.66 -7.95
C ILE A 422 27.84 10.95 -8.05
N ARG A 423 29.16 10.85 -8.32
CA ARG A 423 30.03 12.04 -8.47
C ARG A 423 29.54 13.01 -9.54
N MET A 424 29.07 12.52 -10.68
CA MET A 424 28.48 13.36 -11.73
C MET A 424 27.23 14.09 -11.24
N VAL A 425 26.34 13.37 -10.55
CA VAL A 425 25.13 13.96 -9.98
C VAL A 425 25.48 14.99 -8.91
N GLN A 426 26.47 14.73 -8.06
CA GLN A 426 26.97 15.68 -7.08
C GLN A 426 27.45 16.97 -7.73
N LYS A 427 28.23 16.86 -8.81
CA LYS A 427 28.71 18.02 -9.59
C LYS A 427 27.57 18.83 -10.21
N ILE A 428 26.55 18.15 -10.77
CA ILE A 428 25.39 18.82 -11.38
C ILE A 428 24.56 19.58 -10.33
N LEU A 429 24.38 18.99 -9.14
CA LEU A 429 23.54 19.55 -8.08
C LEU A 429 24.31 20.51 -7.16
N GLY A 430 25.64 20.42 -7.13
CA GLY A 430 26.47 21.13 -6.17
C GLY A 430 26.26 20.61 -4.73
N VAL A 431 26.19 19.30 -4.55
CA VAL A 431 25.86 18.66 -3.26
C VAL A 431 26.96 17.72 -2.77
N ASP A 432 27.36 17.92 -1.50
CA ASP A 432 28.36 17.07 -0.85
C ASP A 432 27.74 15.90 -0.10
N LYS A 433 26.55 16.06 0.49
CA LYS A 433 25.94 15.04 1.35
C LYS A 433 25.16 14.02 0.52
N VAL A 434 25.57 12.76 0.56
CA VAL A 434 24.94 11.66 -0.19
C VAL A 434 24.63 10.48 0.71
N PHE A 435 23.42 9.92 0.54
CA PHE A 435 23.01 8.68 1.18
C PHE A 435 22.64 7.64 0.12
N VAL A 436 23.00 6.38 0.34
CA VAL A 436 22.50 5.23 -0.45
C VAL A 436 21.64 4.39 0.48
N GLY A 437 20.32 4.45 0.29
CA GLY A 437 19.35 3.70 1.10
C GLY A 437 19.16 2.29 0.54
N ILE A 438 19.39 1.27 1.37
CA ILE A 438 19.29 -0.15 0.98
C ILE A 438 18.54 -0.90 2.08
N GLU A 439 17.62 -1.77 1.70
CA GLU A 439 16.90 -2.62 2.67
C GLU A 439 17.82 -3.66 3.31
N ASP A 440 17.60 -3.96 4.59
CA ASP A 440 18.39 -4.88 5.42
C ASP A 440 18.37 -6.34 4.94
N ASN A 441 17.39 -6.72 4.11
CA ASN A 441 17.34 -8.00 3.42
C ASN A 441 18.36 -8.16 2.27
N LYS A 442 19.18 -7.15 1.98
CA LYS A 442 20.21 -7.16 0.91
C LYS A 442 21.64 -7.03 1.47
N PRO A 443 22.09 -7.94 2.35
CA PRO A 443 23.38 -7.81 3.02
C PRO A 443 24.58 -7.81 2.06
N GLU A 444 24.49 -8.54 0.93
CA GLU A 444 25.55 -8.55 -0.08
C GLU A 444 25.72 -7.21 -0.80
N ALA A 445 24.61 -6.54 -1.15
CA ALA A 445 24.64 -5.23 -1.77
C ALA A 445 25.22 -4.18 -0.80
N ILE A 446 24.79 -4.21 0.47
CA ILE A 446 25.33 -3.36 1.52
C ILE A 446 26.84 -3.57 1.66
N LYS A 447 27.28 -4.83 1.74
CA LYS A 447 28.70 -5.19 1.86
C LYS A 447 29.51 -4.75 0.63
N SER A 448 29.01 -4.99 -0.57
CA SER A 448 29.69 -4.61 -1.83
C SER A 448 29.93 -3.10 -1.90
N LEU A 449 28.90 -2.30 -1.62
CA LEU A 449 29.00 -0.85 -1.67
C LEU A 449 29.80 -0.27 -0.50
N THR A 450 29.68 -0.82 0.70
CA THR A 450 30.41 -0.34 1.89
C THR A 450 31.92 -0.54 1.76
N ASN A 451 32.33 -1.71 1.24
CA ASN A 451 33.74 -2.11 1.12
C ASN A 451 34.40 -1.66 -0.19
N PHE A 452 33.70 -0.92 -1.05
CA PHE A 452 34.28 -0.44 -2.30
C PHE A 452 35.39 0.60 -2.01
N LEU A 453 36.61 0.31 -2.45
CA LEU A 453 37.82 1.09 -2.11
C LEU A 453 37.71 2.57 -2.51
N ASP A 454 37.15 2.87 -3.68
CA ASP A 454 37.02 4.24 -4.19
C ASP A 454 35.70 4.91 -3.76
N ARG A 455 35.02 4.41 -2.72
CA ARG A 455 33.81 5.04 -2.18
C ARG A 455 34.18 6.41 -1.59
N PRO A 456 33.56 7.51 -2.05
CA PRO A 456 33.80 8.82 -1.45
C PRO A 456 33.34 8.83 0.02
N SER A 457 34.12 9.47 0.90
CA SER A 457 33.86 9.51 2.34
C SER A 457 32.56 10.22 2.73
N ASN A 458 32.06 11.09 1.86
CA ASN A 458 30.79 11.82 1.99
C ASN A 458 29.56 11.04 1.50
N VAL A 459 29.74 9.79 1.02
CA VAL A 459 28.64 8.89 0.64
C VAL A 459 28.40 7.86 1.74
N GLU A 460 27.27 7.97 2.42
CA GLU A 460 26.88 7.07 3.51
C GLU A 460 25.95 5.96 3.02
N ILE A 461 26.21 4.71 3.40
CA ILE A 461 25.33 3.57 3.11
C ILE A 461 24.40 3.39 4.30
N VAL A 462 23.09 3.52 4.07
CA VAL A 462 22.07 3.46 5.11
C VAL A 462 21.25 2.19 4.96
N SER A 463 21.33 1.30 5.95
CA SER A 463 20.48 0.11 6.03
C SER A 463 19.10 0.49 6.55
N LEU A 464 18.05 0.06 5.85
CA LEU A 464 16.65 0.38 6.12
C LEU A 464 15.87 -0.90 6.40
N LYS A 465 14.88 -0.84 7.29
CA LYS A 465 14.02 -2.00 7.58
C LYS A 465 13.25 -2.44 6.32
N THR A 466 13.27 -3.73 6.02
CA THR A 466 12.51 -4.30 4.90
C THR A 466 11.01 -4.21 5.14
N LYS A 467 10.34 -3.37 4.36
CA LYS A 467 8.88 -3.16 4.44
C LYS A 467 8.37 -2.50 3.16
N TYR A 468 7.30 -2.98 2.56
CA TYR A 468 6.74 -2.34 1.38
C TYR A 468 5.82 -1.16 1.77
N PRO A 469 5.89 0.04 1.15
CA PRO A 469 6.80 0.47 0.08
C PRO A 469 7.96 1.37 0.59
N GLN A 470 9.00 0.79 1.19
CA GLN A 470 10.17 1.52 1.72
C GLN A 470 10.89 2.37 0.65
N GLY A 471 10.80 1.97 -0.63
CA GLY A 471 11.36 2.71 -1.77
C GLY A 471 10.54 3.91 -2.24
N ALA A 472 9.37 4.20 -1.66
CA ALA A 472 8.61 5.40 -2.00
C ALA A 472 9.38 6.66 -1.57
N GLU A 473 9.50 7.66 -2.45
CA GLU A 473 10.42 8.80 -2.25
C GLU A 473 10.17 9.54 -0.93
N LYS A 474 8.90 9.83 -0.59
CA LYS A 474 8.55 10.52 0.67
C LYS A 474 8.91 9.68 1.90
N THR A 475 8.60 8.38 1.87
CA THR A 475 8.95 7.42 2.93
C THR A 475 10.46 7.36 3.13
N LEU A 476 11.21 7.29 2.04
CA LEU A 476 12.66 7.19 2.06
C LEU A 476 13.31 8.45 2.65
N ILE A 477 12.86 9.63 2.24
CA ILE A 477 13.35 10.93 2.76
C ILE A 477 13.10 11.04 4.27
N LYS A 478 11.87 10.72 4.70
CA LYS A 478 11.50 10.76 6.12
C LYS A 478 12.36 9.80 6.95
N ARG A 479 12.71 8.63 6.41
CA ARG A 479 13.51 7.61 7.13
C ARG A 479 14.97 7.97 7.25
N ILE A 480 15.57 8.44 6.17
CA ILE A 480 17.01 8.75 6.16
C ILE A 480 17.27 10.09 6.86
N LEU A 481 16.39 11.07 6.70
CA LEU A 481 16.65 12.45 7.10
C LEU A 481 15.70 13.01 8.16
N GLY A 482 14.60 12.32 8.49
CA GLY A 482 13.55 12.88 9.35
C GLY A 482 12.78 14.04 8.73
N ARG A 483 12.97 14.35 7.44
CA ARG A 483 12.29 15.44 6.74
C ARG A 483 10.94 14.99 6.21
N GLU A 484 9.90 15.77 6.43
CA GLU A 484 8.56 15.51 5.88
C GLU A 484 8.33 16.36 4.63
N VAL A 485 8.03 15.70 3.51
CA VAL A 485 7.65 16.39 2.28
C VAL A 485 6.24 16.96 2.46
N PRO A 486 6.01 18.27 2.26
CA PRO A 486 4.69 18.88 2.41
C PRO A 486 3.61 18.20 1.55
N GLU A 487 2.35 18.35 1.94
CA GLU A 487 1.22 17.92 1.09
C GLU A 487 1.31 18.58 -0.30
N LYS A 488 1.09 17.80 -1.36
CA LYS A 488 1.29 18.21 -2.77
C LYS A 488 2.71 18.67 -3.14
N GLY A 489 3.64 18.65 -2.18
CA GLY A 489 5.04 18.99 -2.39
C GLY A 489 5.85 17.85 -3.02
N LEU A 490 7.04 18.21 -3.46
CA LEU A 490 8.05 17.36 -4.08
C LEU A 490 9.28 17.24 -3.16
N PRO A 491 10.13 16.22 -3.32
CA PRO A 491 11.40 16.10 -2.58
C PRO A 491 12.28 17.37 -2.57
N LEU A 492 12.27 18.12 -3.67
CA LEU A 492 13.00 19.39 -3.80
C LEU A 492 12.48 20.51 -2.88
N ASP A 493 11.24 20.42 -2.39
CA ASP A 493 10.68 21.39 -1.44
C ASP A 493 11.32 21.28 -0.06
N VAL A 494 11.94 20.13 0.24
CA VAL A 494 12.71 19.88 1.46
C VAL A 494 14.21 19.77 1.20
N GLY A 495 14.67 20.25 0.03
CA GLY A 495 16.10 20.30 -0.33
C GLY A 495 16.71 18.95 -0.70
N VAL A 496 15.91 17.95 -1.07
CA VAL A 496 16.38 16.58 -1.32
C VAL A 496 16.17 16.16 -2.77
N MET A 497 17.18 15.55 -3.37
CA MET A 497 17.08 14.84 -4.64
C MET A 497 17.10 13.34 -4.42
N VAL A 498 16.14 12.59 -4.99
CA VAL A 498 16.11 11.12 -4.93
C VAL A 498 16.27 10.54 -6.33
N LEU A 499 17.23 9.63 -6.51
CA LEU A 499 17.45 8.91 -7.77
C LEU A 499 17.52 7.40 -7.52
N ASN A 500 16.91 6.60 -8.38
CA ASN A 500 17.10 5.15 -8.35
C ASN A 500 18.54 4.77 -8.74
N VAL A 501 19.07 3.71 -8.15
CA VAL A 501 20.46 3.25 -8.40
C VAL A 501 20.74 2.93 -9.87
N SER A 502 19.80 2.30 -10.58
CA SER A 502 19.95 2.03 -12.02
C SER A 502 19.97 3.31 -12.85
N THR A 503 19.26 4.38 -12.43
CA THR A 503 19.35 5.69 -13.11
C THR A 503 20.75 6.28 -13.00
N VAL A 504 21.41 6.14 -11.85
CA VAL A 504 22.79 6.62 -11.66
C VAL A 504 23.76 5.88 -12.58
N ILE A 505 23.60 4.56 -12.72
CA ILE A 505 24.38 3.77 -13.67
C ILE A 505 24.14 4.25 -15.11
N ALA A 506 22.89 4.52 -15.49
CA ALA A 506 22.57 5.04 -16.82
C ALA A 506 23.22 6.42 -17.09
N ILE A 507 23.32 7.29 -16.08
CA ILE A 507 24.08 8.55 -16.17
C ILE A 507 25.54 8.27 -16.45
N TYR A 508 26.16 7.38 -15.66
CA TYR A 508 27.55 6.97 -15.88
C TYR A 508 27.77 6.44 -17.31
N GLN A 509 26.93 5.54 -17.79
CA GLN A 509 27.04 4.98 -19.15
C GLN A 509 26.86 6.05 -20.22
N GLY A 510 25.89 6.96 -20.06
CA GLY A 510 25.65 8.02 -21.03
C GLY A 510 26.75 9.06 -21.12
N VAL A 511 27.38 9.39 -19.98
CA VAL A 511 28.45 10.38 -19.90
C VAL A 511 29.81 9.76 -20.22
N VAL A 512 30.18 8.68 -19.54
CA VAL A 512 31.54 8.09 -19.63
C VAL A 512 31.68 7.18 -20.82
N GLU A 513 30.70 6.31 -21.07
CA GLU A 513 30.77 5.34 -22.18
C GLU A 513 30.17 5.92 -23.47
N GLY A 514 29.50 7.07 -23.38
CA GLY A 514 28.76 7.66 -24.50
C GLY A 514 27.53 6.85 -24.91
N LEU A 515 27.07 5.91 -24.09
CA LEU A 515 26.00 4.98 -24.45
C LEU A 515 24.62 5.59 -24.15
N PRO A 516 23.75 5.81 -25.15
CA PRO A 516 22.37 6.20 -24.87
C PRO A 516 21.63 5.11 -24.10
N LEU A 517 20.53 5.46 -23.44
CA LEU A 517 19.71 4.49 -22.72
C LEU A 517 18.98 3.56 -23.70
N ILE A 518 19.66 2.48 -24.10
CA ILE A 518 19.22 1.47 -25.08
C ILE A 518 19.14 0.07 -24.50
N GLN A 519 19.58 -0.12 -23.27
CA GLN A 519 19.53 -1.38 -22.55
C GLN A 519 19.32 -1.12 -21.06
N ARG A 520 18.76 -2.09 -20.36
CA ARG A 520 18.66 -2.07 -18.89
C ARG A 520 18.61 -3.48 -18.32
N VAL A 521 18.92 -3.59 -17.03
CA VAL A 521 18.71 -4.83 -16.28
C VAL A 521 17.22 -4.96 -15.92
N VAL A 522 16.67 -6.15 -16.14
CA VAL A 522 15.28 -6.53 -15.89
C VAL A 522 15.27 -7.89 -15.21
N THR A 523 14.51 -8.03 -14.13
CA THR A 523 14.27 -9.36 -13.55
C THR A 523 13.18 -10.07 -14.34
N VAL A 524 13.45 -11.29 -14.79
CA VAL A 524 12.43 -12.19 -15.35
C VAL A 524 12.23 -13.34 -14.37
N SER A 525 11.03 -13.44 -13.78
CA SER A 525 10.74 -14.41 -12.72
C SER A 525 9.25 -14.77 -12.72
N GLY A 526 8.84 -15.63 -11.81
CA GLY A 526 7.48 -16.16 -11.73
C GLY A 526 7.44 -17.68 -11.79
N GLU A 527 6.27 -18.22 -12.07
CA GLU A 527 5.98 -19.64 -11.92
C GLU A 527 6.14 -20.39 -13.25
N GLY A 528 6.80 -21.56 -13.21
CA GLY A 528 6.94 -22.44 -14.38
C GLY A 528 8.01 -22.00 -15.38
N LEU A 529 8.96 -21.13 -14.99
CA LEU A 529 10.07 -20.72 -15.82
C LEU A 529 11.24 -21.70 -15.73
N GLY A 530 11.85 -22.02 -16.87
CA GLY A 530 13.10 -22.77 -16.93
C GLY A 530 14.32 -21.89 -16.59
N ARG A 531 14.24 -20.59 -16.88
CA ARG A 531 15.36 -19.64 -16.73
C ARG A 531 14.98 -18.33 -16.01
N PRO A 532 14.50 -18.36 -14.76
CA PRO A 532 14.25 -17.15 -13.98
C PRO A 532 15.59 -16.50 -13.59
N GLU A 533 15.90 -15.32 -14.13
CA GLU A 533 17.18 -14.63 -13.90
C GLU A 533 17.05 -13.10 -14.05
N ASN A 534 18.14 -12.39 -13.74
CA ASN A 534 18.29 -10.97 -14.04
C ASN A 534 19.02 -10.81 -15.38
N TYR A 535 18.37 -10.16 -16.35
CA TYR A 535 18.92 -10.02 -17.69
C TYR A 535 19.23 -8.56 -18.03
N MET A 536 20.38 -8.30 -18.62
CA MET A 536 20.63 -7.11 -19.42
C MET A 536 19.92 -7.28 -20.77
N VAL A 537 18.90 -6.44 -21.02
CA VAL A 537 18.00 -6.56 -22.18
C VAL A 537 18.01 -5.27 -23.00
N ARG A 538 17.96 -5.41 -24.34
CA ARG A 538 17.79 -4.28 -25.26
C ARG A 538 16.39 -3.69 -25.15
N ILE A 539 16.29 -2.37 -25.08
CA ILE A 539 15.02 -1.66 -25.20
C ILE A 539 14.40 -1.97 -26.57
N GLY A 540 13.14 -2.35 -26.59
CA GLY A 540 12.40 -2.80 -27.75
C GLY A 540 12.43 -4.31 -27.99
N THR A 541 13.11 -5.10 -27.15
CA THR A 541 12.97 -6.56 -27.18
C THR A 541 11.51 -6.94 -26.93
N PRO A 542 10.85 -7.68 -27.84
CA PRO A 542 9.47 -8.11 -27.67
C PRO A 542 9.29 -8.97 -26.41
N PHE A 543 8.13 -8.86 -25.76
CA PHE A 543 7.82 -9.74 -24.62
C PHE A 543 7.74 -11.20 -25.03
N LYS A 544 7.24 -11.47 -26.23
CA LYS A 544 7.21 -12.81 -26.83
C LYS A 544 8.60 -13.48 -26.81
N ASP A 545 9.64 -12.76 -27.21
CA ASP A 545 11.01 -13.29 -27.30
C ASP A 545 11.57 -13.64 -25.92
N ILE A 546 11.31 -12.78 -24.92
CA ILE A 546 11.72 -13.03 -23.52
C ILE A 546 10.99 -14.25 -22.96
N VAL A 547 9.67 -14.31 -23.15
CA VAL A 547 8.84 -15.43 -22.69
C VAL A 547 9.30 -16.73 -23.35
N GLN A 548 9.57 -16.72 -24.65
CA GLN A 548 10.07 -17.87 -25.40
C GLN A 548 11.44 -18.32 -24.89
N TYR A 549 12.35 -17.38 -24.63
CA TYR A 549 13.67 -17.69 -24.10
C TYR A 549 13.59 -18.31 -22.70
N CYS A 550 12.73 -17.78 -21.82
CA CYS A 550 12.65 -18.20 -20.42
C CYS A 550 11.82 -19.47 -20.18
N LEU A 551 10.98 -19.86 -21.16
CA LEU A 551 10.19 -21.10 -21.17
C LEU A 551 10.77 -22.18 -22.09
N ASP A 552 12.04 -22.06 -22.51
CA ASP A 552 12.71 -23.00 -23.41
C ASP A 552 11.88 -23.32 -24.68
N GLY A 553 11.26 -22.30 -25.28
CA GLY A 553 10.50 -22.42 -26.52
C GLY A 553 9.03 -22.85 -26.36
N GLN A 554 8.55 -23.14 -25.16
CA GLN A 554 7.20 -23.68 -24.93
C GLN A 554 6.08 -22.62 -24.89
N VAL A 555 6.11 -21.62 -25.78
CA VAL A 555 5.04 -20.61 -25.85
C VAL A 555 3.88 -21.17 -26.65
N LYS A 556 2.81 -21.59 -25.97
CA LYS A 556 1.56 -22.02 -26.60
C LYS A 556 0.68 -20.81 -26.93
N GLU A 557 -0.18 -20.91 -27.93
CA GLU A 557 -1.11 -19.83 -28.33
C GLU A 557 -1.97 -19.33 -27.16
N ASN A 558 -2.30 -20.21 -26.21
CA ASN A 558 -3.05 -19.87 -24.99
C ASN A 558 -2.19 -19.42 -23.80
N PHE A 559 -1.01 -18.84 -24.05
CA PHE A 559 -0.12 -18.41 -22.97
C PHE A 559 -0.79 -17.42 -22.01
N LEU A 560 -1.39 -16.34 -22.53
CA LEU A 560 -2.05 -15.31 -21.70
C LEU A 560 -3.37 -15.78 -21.08
N GLU A 561 -3.94 -16.91 -21.51
CA GLU A 561 -5.07 -17.55 -20.82
C GLU A 561 -4.60 -18.30 -19.57
N LYS A 562 -3.39 -18.88 -19.62
CA LYS A 562 -2.80 -19.68 -18.54
C LYS A 562 -1.94 -18.88 -17.57
N TYR A 563 -1.40 -17.77 -18.01
CA TYR A 563 -0.47 -16.94 -17.24
C TYR A 563 -0.91 -15.48 -17.24
N ASP A 564 -0.70 -14.80 -16.11
CA ASP A 564 -0.72 -13.35 -15.99
C ASP A 564 0.71 -12.83 -16.19
N LEU A 565 0.94 -12.17 -17.32
CA LEU A 565 2.21 -11.52 -17.62
C LEU A 565 2.15 -10.08 -17.11
N LYS A 566 3.01 -9.72 -16.17
CA LYS A 566 3.09 -8.36 -15.62
C LYS A 566 4.41 -7.68 -16.01
N MET A 567 4.31 -6.42 -16.43
CA MET A 567 5.45 -5.50 -16.52
C MET A 567 5.63 -4.83 -15.15
N GLY A 568 6.71 -5.16 -14.45
CA GLY A 568 6.99 -4.74 -13.07
C GLY A 568 6.81 -5.87 -12.06
N GLY A 569 6.57 -5.51 -10.79
CA GLY A 569 6.34 -6.46 -9.70
C GLY A 569 4.86 -6.83 -9.52
N PRO A 570 4.52 -7.72 -8.59
CA PRO A 570 3.13 -8.13 -8.37
C PRO A 570 2.26 -7.04 -7.74
N MET A 571 2.84 -6.04 -7.05
CA MET A 571 2.06 -5.01 -6.35
C MET A 571 1.61 -3.89 -7.29
N MET A 572 2.54 -3.27 -8.01
CA MET A 572 2.27 -2.14 -8.92
C MET A 572 2.37 -2.50 -10.41
N GLY A 573 2.82 -3.71 -10.73
CA GLY A 573 3.05 -4.12 -12.11
C GLY A 573 1.77 -4.18 -12.95
N ILE A 574 1.95 -3.87 -14.23
CA ILE A 574 0.86 -3.72 -15.18
C ILE A 574 0.66 -5.06 -15.89
N SER A 575 -0.50 -5.69 -15.69
CA SER A 575 -0.88 -6.89 -16.44
C SER A 575 -0.98 -6.57 -17.93
N GLN A 576 -0.33 -7.41 -18.73
CA GLN A 576 -0.22 -7.27 -20.17
C GLN A 576 -1.34 -8.03 -20.86
N THR A 577 -1.96 -7.37 -21.83
CA THR A 577 -3.04 -7.93 -22.65
C THR A 577 -2.56 -8.55 -23.96
N SER A 578 -1.29 -8.33 -24.33
CA SER A 578 -0.67 -8.88 -25.54
C SER A 578 0.83 -9.13 -25.31
N LEU A 579 1.37 -10.13 -26.01
CA LEU A 579 2.80 -10.40 -26.10
C LEU A 579 3.50 -9.57 -27.19
N ASP A 580 2.74 -8.84 -28.01
CA ASP A 580 3.24 -8.01 -29.11
C ASP A 580 3.82 -6.67 -28.65
N SER A 581 3.81 -6.43 -27.33
CA SER A 581 4.49 -5.31 -26.71
C SER A 581 5.97 -5.62 -26.49
N SER A 582 6.71 -4.68 -25.92
CA SER A 582 8.17 -4.78 -25.79
C SER A 582 8.71 -4.11 -24.53
N ILE A 583 9.96 -4.43 -24.20
CA ILE A 583 10.72 -3.77 -23.15
C ILE A 583 10.86 -2.29 -23.48
N ILE A 584 10.52 -1.43 -22.51
CA ILE A 584 10.77 0.01 -22.60
C ILE A 584 11.69 0.45 -21.46
N LYS A 585 12.14 1.71 -21.50
CA LYS A 585 12.97 2.31 -20.45
C LYS A 585 12.42 2.11 -19.02
N GLY A 586 11.11 2.05 -18.84
CA GLY A 586 10.45 1.86 -17.53
C GLY A 586 10.24 0.42 -17.08
N THR A 587 10.60 -0.59 -17.87
CA THR A 587 10.36 -1.99 -17.50
C THR A 587 11.34 -2.45 -16.41
N THR A 588 10.88 -2.56 -15.16
CA THR A 588 11.71 -3.03 -14.04
C THR A 588 11.78 -4.56 -13.93
N GLY A 589 10.72 -5.25 -14.36
CA GLY A 589 10.63 -6.70 -14.35
C GLY A 589 9.62 -7.24 -15.35
N ILE A 590 9.75 -8.52 -15.66
CA ILE A 590 8.74 -9.33 -16.36
C ILE A 590 8.37 -10.48 -15.45
N LEU A 591 7.17 -10.45 -14.91
CA LEU A 591 6.67 -11.45 -13.97
C LEU A 591 5.60 -12.32 -14.65
N ILE A 592 5.78 -13.64 -14.60
CA ILE A 592 4.88 -14.62 -15.22
C ILE A 592 4.24 -15.45 -14.11
N LEU A 593 2.98 -15.17 -13.77
CA LEU A 593 2.27 -15.90 -12.71
C LEU A 593 1.25 -16.85 -13.30
N LYS A 594 1.15 -18.08 -12.78
CA LYS A 594 0.14 -19.01 -13.28
C LYS A 594 -1.24 -18.53 -12.85
N LYS A 595 -2.17 -18.48 -13.80
CA LYS A 595 -3.60 -18.30 -13.48
C LYS A 595 -4.11 -19.65 -12.97
N TYR A 596 -4.50 -19.67 -11.70
CA TYR A 596 -5.13 -20.87 -11.13
C TYR A 596 -6.53 -21.04 -11.74
N PRO A 597 -6.97 -22.28 -12.01
CA PRO A 597 -8.28 -22.57 -12.59
C PRO A 597 -9.44 -22.32 -11.60
N VAL A 598 -9.11 -21.95 -10.36
CA VAL A 598 -10.10 -21.49 -9.37
C VAL A 598 -10.50 -20.08 -9.78
N GLU A 599 -11.81 -19.84 -9.96
CA GLU A 599 -12.32 -18.48 -10.14
C GLU A 599 -11.72 -17.58 -9.05
N LEU A 600 -10.93 -16.59 -9.48
CA LEU A 600 -10.47 -15.53 -8.58
C LEU A 600 -11.69 -15.05 -7.82
N SER A 601 -11.66 -15.17 -6.50
CA SER A 601 -12.81 -14.86 -5.64
C SER A 601 -13.41 -13.53 -6.10
N GLU A 602 -14.63 -13.58 -6.62
CA GLU A 602 -15.28 -12.42 -7.23
C GLU A 602 -15.20 -11.22 -6.29
N GLN A 603 -15.02 -10.02 -6.85
CA GLN A 603 -15.04 -8.80 -6.05
C GLN A 603 -16.35 -8.73 -5.26
N ARG A 604 -16.25 -8.61 -3.94
CA ARG A 604 -17.41 -8.53 -3.02
C ARG A 604 -17.66 -7.10 -2.59
N ASP A 605 -18.76 -6.89 -1.87
CA ASP A 605 -19.01 -5.61 -1.22
C ASP A 605 -18.03 -5.33 -0.08
N CYS A 606 -17.77 -4.03 0.11
CA CYS A 606 -16.85 -3.57 1.13
C CYS A 606 -17.47 -3.84 2.49
N ILE A 607 -16.81 -4.68 3.29
CA ILE A 607 -17.23 -4.99 4.67
C ILE A 607 -16.78 -3.94 5.70
N LYS A 608 -16.18 -2.83 5.24
CA LYS A 608 -15.68 -1.73 6.08
C LYS A 608 -14.73 -2.17 7.21
N CYS A 609 -13.88 -3.16 6.95
CA CYS A 609 -12.99 -3.72 7.96
C CYS A 609 -11.81 -2.81 8.39
N GLY A 610 -11.63 -1.64 7.80
CA GLY A 610 -10.55 -0.71 8.17
C GLY A 610 -9.13 -1.10 7.74
N ARG A 611 -8.86 -2.36 7.35
CA ARG A 611 -7.50 -2.83 7.00
C ARG A 611 -6.79 -1.97 5.94
N CYS A 612 -7.53 -1.45 4.97
CA CYS A 612 -6.97 -0.58 3.94
C CYS A 612 -6.42 0.76 4.48
N VAL A 613 -6.95 1.25 5.60
CA VAL A 613 -6.48 2.45 6.31
C VAL A 613 -5.24 2.11 7.12
N GLU A 614 -5.24 0.96 7.80
CA GLU A 614 -4.13 0.48 8.64
C GLU A 614 -2.85 0.28 7.82
N VAL A 615 -2.96 -0.15 6.56
CA VAL A 615 -1.80 -0.39 5.68
C VAL A 615 -1.44 0.80 4.79
N CYS A 616 -2.14 1.94 4.90
CA CYS A 616 -1.87 3.09 4.03
C CYS A 616 -0.64 3.87 4.52
N PRO A 617 0.47 3.93 3.77
CA PRO A 617 1.68 4.65 4.21
C PRO A 617 1.50 6.17 4.23
N GLU A 618 0.54 6.69 3.48
CA GLU A 618 0.19 8.12 3.43
C GLU A 618 -0.92 8.48 4.42
N GLU A 619 -1.30 7.56 5.32
CA GLU A 619 -2.33 7.77 6.35
C GLU A 619 -3.71 8.18 5.79
N LEU A 620 -4.05 7.71 4.58
CA LEU A 620 -5.30 8.02 3.88
C LEU A 620 -6.43 7.04 4.24
N TYR A 621 -7.63 7.30 3.67
CA TYR A 621 -8.82 6.47 3.85
C TYR A 621 -9.30 5.80 2.55
N PRO A 622 -8.61 4.74 2.05
CA PRO A 622 -8.89 4.18 0.73
C PRO A 622 -10.32 3.68 0.49
N PHE A 623 -11.01 3.24 1.54
CA PHE A 623 -12.38 2.72 1.40
C PHE A 623 -13.37 3.79 0.91
N TYR A 624 -13.15 5.08 1.18
CA TYR A 624 -14.01 6.15 0.66
C TYR A 624 -13.88 6.29 -0.85
N TYR A 625 -12.68 6.17 -1.39
CA TYR A 625 -12.46 6.22 -2.84
C TYR A 625 -13.21 5.10 -3.56
N ALA A 626 -13.18 3.88 -3.00
CA ALA A 626 -13.99 2.78 -3.51
C ALA A 626 -15.50 3.02 -3.34
N PHE A 627 -15.93 3.60 -2.22
CA PHE A 627 -17.34 3.89 -1.96
C PHE A 627 -17.92 4.91 -2.94
N TYR A 628 -17.26 6.06 -3.13
CA TYR A 628 -17.72 7.10 -4.07
C TYR A 628 -17.57 6.62 -5.52
N GLY A 629 -16.46 5.96 -5.84
CA GLY A 629 -16.23 5.39 -7.16
C GLY A 629 -17.28 4.34 -7.56
N LYS A 630 -17.71 3.46 -6.65
CA LYS A 630 -18.81 2.51 -6.89
C LYS A 630 -20.16 3.21 -7.14
N LYS A 631 -20.40 4.38 -6.53
CA LYS A 631 -21.59 5.20 -6.75
C LYS A 631 -21.49 6.11 -7.98
N GLY A 632 -20.37 6.10 -8.69
CA GLY A 632 -20.10 7.02 -9.81
C GLY A 632 -19.97 8.48 -9.39
N GLN A 633 -19.81 8.77 -8.10
CA GLN A 633 -19.68 10.12 -7.56
C GLN A 633 -18.21 10.59 -7.57
N TRP A 634 -17.63 10.63 -8.77
CA TRP A 634 -16.22 10.98 -8.96
C TRP A 634 -15.91 12.41 -8.50
N GLY A 635 -14.69 12.64 -7.99
CA GLY A 635 -14.22 13.93 -7.50
C GLY A 635 -14.39 14.09 -5.99
N LYS A 636 -15.34 13.39 -5.36
CA LYS A 636 -15.51 13.37 -3.90
C LYS A 636 -14.32 12.74 -3.17
N GLY A 637 -13.45 12.01 -3.86
CA GLY A 637 -12.19 11.55 -3.29
C GLY A 637 -11.27 12.69 -2.82
N ALA A 638 -11.42 13.90 -3.39
CA ALA A 638 -10.64 15.07 -2.99
C ALA A 638 -10.89 15.50 -1.54
N ASP A 639 -12.13 15.37 -1.04
CA ASP A 639 -12.49 15.63 0.36
C ASP A 639 -11.70 14.72 1.33
N TYR A 640 -11.23 13.58 0.81
CA TYR A 640 -10.42 12.60 1.52
C TYR A 640 -8.97 12.55 1.01
N LYS A 641 -8.48 13.65 0.42
CA LYS A 641 -7.09 13.85 -0.01
C LYS A 641 -6.54 12.78 -0.96
N VAL A 642 -7.36 12.30 -1.89
CA VAL A 642 -6.96 11.24 -2.85
C VAL A 642 -5.73 11.62 -3.68
N GLU A 643 -5.48 12.92 -3.91
CA GLU A 643 -4.30 13.44 -4.59
C GLU A 643 -2.97 13.04 -3.93
N ASN A 644 -2.96 12.84 -2.62
CA ASN A 644 -1.77 12.48 -1.87
C ASN A 644 -1.43 10.98 -2.02
N CYS A 645 -2.36 10.18 -2.55
CA CYS A 645 -2.13 8.75 -2.70
C CYS A 645 -0.98 8.46 -3.69
N VAL A 646 -0.01 7.65 -3.24
CA VAL A 646 1.15 7.23 -4.06
C VAL A 646 0.89 5.97 -4.89
N GLU A 647 -0.36 5.47 -4.94
CA GLU A 647 -0.76 4.31 -5.77
C GLU A 647 0.02 3.02 -5.49
N CYS A 648 0.51 2.85 -4.26
CA CYS A 648 1.33 1.69 -3.85
C CYS A 648 0.58 0.34 -3.83
N GLY A 649 -0.75 0.34 -3.86
CA GLY A 649 -1.53 -0.91 -3.88
C GLY A 649 -1.61 -1.67 -2.55
N CYS A 650 -1.02 -1.17 -1.45
CA CYS A 650 -1.13 -1.82 -0.13
C CYS A 650 -2.58 -2.11 0.26
N CYS A 651 -3.45 -1.13 0.03
CA CYS A 651 -4.88 -1.22 0.35
C CYS A 651 -5.63 -2.27 -0.47
N GLU A 652 -5.27 -2.47 -1.74
CA GLU A 652 -5.86 -3.47 -2.63
C GLU A 652 -5.40 -4.87 -2.23
N TYR A 653 -4.11 -5.04 -1.97
CA TYR A 653 -3.52 -6.31 -1.55
C TYR A 653 -4.14 -6.86 -0.26
N ILE A 654 -4.32 -6.01 0.75
CA ILE A 654 -4.88 -6.45 2.05
C ILE A 654 -6.41 -6.63 2.02
N CYS A 655 -7.10 -6.22 0.94
CA CYS A 655 -8.55 -6.17 0.90
C CYS A 655 -9.18 -7.57 0.93
N SER A 656 -9.88 -7.89 2.02
CA SER A 656 -10.62 -9.16 2.16
C SER A 656 -11.75 -9.30 1.14
N SER A 657 -12.34 -8.19 0.69
CA SER A 657 -13.40 -8.16 -0.32
C SER A 657 -12.90 -8.12 -1.77
N LYS A 658 -11.57 -8.16 -1.99
CA LYS A 658 -10.94 -8.14 -3.33
C LYS A 658 -11.40 -6.97 -4.20
N ILE A 659 -11.64 -5.82 -3.59
CA ILE A 659 -12.01 -4.60 -4.30
C ILE A 659 -10.77 -4.05 -4.99
N SER A 660 -10.88 -3.77 -6.29
CA SER A 660 -9.81 -3.12 -7.05
C SER A 660 -9.71 -1.62 -6.70
N LEU A 661 -9.20 -1.33 -5.51
CA LEU A 661 -9.05 0.01 -4.95
C LEU A 661 -8.18 0.91 -5.84
N LEU A 662 -7.11 0.39 -6.44
CA LEU A 662 -6.23 1.20 -7.28
C LEU A 662 -6.94 1.74 -8.52
N LYS A 663 -7.86 0.96 -9.09
CA LYS A 663 -8.69 1.41 -10.22
C LYS A 663 -9.53 2.63 -9.85
N PHE A 664 -10.15 2.62 -8.68
CA PHE A 664 -10.95 3.74 -8.19
C PHE A 664 -10.06 4.95 -7.87
N ILE A 665 -8.94 4.74 -7.19
CA ILE A 665 -7.99 5.79 -6.82
C ILE A 665 -7.47 6.52 -8.06
N LYS A 666 -6.98 5.79 -9.07
CA LYS A 666 -6.46 6.39 -10.31
C LYS A 666 -7.49 7.28 -10.97
N LYS A 667 -8.73 6.77 -11.09
CA LYS A 667 -9.83 7.54 -11.67
C LYS A 667 -10.20 8.77 -10.82
N GLU A 668 -10.31 8.64 -9.51
CA GLU A 668 -10.56 9.78 -8.61
C GLU A 668 -9.47 10.87 -8.72
N LYS A 669 -8.19 10.48 -8.82
CA LYS A 669 -7.09 11.43 -9.02
C LYS A 669 -7.19 12.17 -10.36
N GLU A 670 -7.63 11.52 -11.43
CA GLU A 670 -7.90 12.17 -12.72
C GLU A 670 -8.97 13.26 -12.58
N TYR A 671 -10.06 12.98 -11.85
CA TYR A 671 -11.11 13.98 -11.60
C TYR A 671 -10.62 15.12 -10.70
N ALA A 672 -9.98 14.80 -9.57
CA ALA A 672 -9.45 15.80 -8.64
C ALA A 672 -8.42 16.74 -9.31
N GLY A 673 -7.59 16.20 -10.21
CA GLY A 673 -6.63 17.01 -10.98
C GLY A 673 -7.28 17.92 -12.04
N ASN A 674 -8.45 17.55 -12.55
CA ASN A 674 -9.21 18.36 -13.51
C ASN A 674 -10.05 19.46 -12.84
N SER A 675 -10.54 19.24 -11.60
CA SER A 675 -11.27 20.23 -10.82
C SER A 675 -10.44 21.46 -10.41
N ILE A 676 -9.11 21.37 -10.49
CA ILE A 676 -8.17 22.47 -10.20
C ILE A 676 -7.94 23.35 -11.46
N LYS A 677 -8.41 22.91 -12.64
CA LYS A 677 -8.26 23.62 -13.92
C LYS A 677 -9.52 24.37 -14.37
N THR A 678 -10.57 24.36 -13.56
CA THR A 678 -11.79 25.19 -13.68
C THR A 678 -11.89 26.05 -12.45
#